data_AF-A0AAV6IDL2-F1
#
_entry.id   AF-A0AAV6IDL2-F1
#
_cell.length_a   1.000
_cell.length_b   1.000
_cell.length_c   1.000
_cell.angle_alpha   90.00
_cell.angle_beta   90.00
_cell.angle_gamma   90.00
#
_symmetry.space_group_name_H-M   'P 1'
#
loop_
_entity.id
_entity.type
_entity.pdbx_description
1 polymer ?
#
loop_
_entity_poly.entity_id
_entity_poly.type
_entity_poly.pdbx_seq_one_letter_code
_entity_poly.pdbx_strand_id
1 'polypeptide(L)'
;MPAVACFADAAVAPPPGYSFAWDNTPTSLPAPEPFSGVPPPANTTIAAVDSAVWSPSDSAALYKVDKWGAPYFAVNNSGDISVRPYGTATLPHQEIDLLKVVKKASDPDSSGGLGLQLPLLVRFPDILKNRLESLQSAFDLAIQSQGYDSHYQGVYPVKCNQDRFVVEDIVKFGSGFRFGLEAGSKPELLLAMSCLCNGSAEALLVCNGFKDAEYISLALIGRKLSLKTVIVLEQEEELDLVIDMSRKLAVRPVIGLRAKLRTKHSGHFGSTSGEKGKFGLTTTQILRVVKKLKKFGMLDCLQLLHFHIGSQIPTTALLADGVGEAAQLYCELVRLGASMKVIDIGGGLGIDYDGSKSADSDISVSYSLDEYATAVVKAVSFVCGRKQIKHPVICSESGRAIVSHHSILVFEAVSATSRDAPVMSQLTLQYFAEGLAEEAHADYRNLSAAAIRGENETCLIYADQLKQRCVEQFKEGNIGIEQLAAVDGLCDFVSKAAGAADPVRTYNVNLSVFTSIPDFWGIEQLFPIVPIHKLDQRPGARGILSDLTCDSDGKIDKFIGGESSLPLHDLEGSGGYYLGMFLGGAYQEALGGVHNLFGGPSVVRVSQSDGPHSFAVTRAVPGPSCGDVLRVMQHEPELMFEMLKHRIEEFVQSNEDGLALANGIASSFHNMPYLVAGSSSCCLTAAANGGNGYYYCNGDEYGGGADSAAAAGEDEQWTYCFGDEQDVKKQDKYLLHFMMEKVGTELRKLITWLDNPDTGAMPQIENGDKIIMPPSALDRLASLHIDYPMLFELRNAATERVSHCGVLEFIAEEGMIYMPYWMMENLLLQEGDIVRVKNMTLPKGTYVKLQPHTKDFLDISNPKAIRTLKKMSVNNKQLMFLILPSCLETTLRNFSCLTTGDSIMVAYNNKKYYIDIIETKPSNAISIIETDCEVDFAPPLDYKEPEKPVATVPSGKALATGAGRRLDGKPLKYQPPPVSSSGSKEKQPSVANGGGQSSAGSSSQGSTRQTQGKLVFGSNVNRTKDPQKEPAKEPKQEQPPKKEEPKFQPFSGKKYSLKG
;
A
#
# COMPACT_ATOMS: atom_id res chain seq x y z
N MET A 1 42.63 -39.60 -25.17
CA MET A 1 43.36 -40.89 -25.29
C MET A 1 42.57 -41.96 -24.52
N PRO A 2 42.45 -43.21 -25.02
CA PRO A 2 41.08 -43.76 -25.16
C PRO A 2 40.88 -45.27 -24.89
N ALA A 3 39.61 -45.68 -24.82
CA ALA A 3 39.03 -46.92 -25.37
C ALA A 3 37.54 -46.64 -25.68
N VAL A 4 37.01 -46.68 -26.93
CA VAL A 4 36.76 -47.83 -27.86
C VAL A 4 35.56 -48.67 -27.35
N ALA A 5 34.46 -48.94 -28.08
CA ALA A 5 34.04 -48.86 -29.52
C ALA A 5 32.47 -48.90 -29.62
N CYS A 6 31.72 -48.74 -30.74
CA CYS A 6 31.88 -48.17 -32.11
C CYS A 6 30.48 -48.05 -32.81
N PHE A 7 30.31 -47.08 -33.74
CA PHE A 7 29.57 -47.06 -35.06
C PHE A 7 28.33 -47.95 -35.35
N ALA A 8 27.32 -47.56 -36.16
CA ALA A 8 27.03 -46.34 -36.96
C ALA A 8 25.54 -46.24 -37.42
N ASP A 9 25.13 -45.04 -37.88
CA ASP A 9 24.31 -44.61 -39.05
C ASP A 9 23.41 -45.62 -39.84
N ALA A 10 22.34 -45.22 -40.59
CA ALA A 10 21.44 -44.04 -40.61
C ALA A 10 20.34 -44.20 -41.73
N ALA A 11 19.35 -43.30 -41.74
CA ALA A 11 18.62 -42.77 -42.92
C ALA A 11 17.44 -43.52 -43.62
N VAL A 12 16.28 -42.82 -43.65
CA VAL A 12 15.31 -42.64 -44.77
C VAL A 12 14.21 -43.72 -45.06
N ALA A 13 13.01 -43.22 -45.40
CA ALA A 13 11.77 -43.96 -45.75
C ALA A 13 11.49 -43.91 -47.28
N PRO A 14 10.48 -44.64 -47.85
CA PRO A 14 9.05 -44.25 -47.78
C PRO A 14 8.03 -45.44 -47.74
N PRO A 15 6.69 -45.19 -47.60
CA PRO A 15 5.66 -46.24 -47.46
C PRO A 15 4.85 -46.55 -48.75
N PRO A 16 4.16 -47.72 -48.82
CA PRO A 16 3.16 -48.01 -49.86
C PRO A 16 1.76 -48.48 -49.39
N GLY A 17 0.70 -47.94 -50.00
CA GLY A 17 -0.38 -48.74 -50.62
C GLY A 17 -1.53 -49.38 -49.80
N TYR A 18 -2.67 -48.67 -49.71
CA TYR A 18 -4.07 -49.13 -49.89
C TYR A 18 -4.50 -50.63 -49.81
N SER A 19 -5.46 -50.95 -48.93
CA SER A 19 -6.73 -51.70 -49.19
C SER A 19 -7.53 -51.87 -47.87
N PHE A 20 -8.79 -51.43 -47.70
CA PHE A 20 -10.10 -51.80 -48.28
C PHE A 20 -10.86 -52.96 -47.59
N ALA A 21 -11.83 -52.61 -46.72
CA ALA A 21 -13.03 -53.40 -46.33
C ALA A 21 -14.03 -52.45 -45.62
N TRP A 22 -15.02 -51.83 -46.28
CA TRP A 22 -16.37 -52.27 -46.69
C TRP A 22 -17.46 -52.21 -45.59
N ASP A 23 -18.59 -51.59 -45.94
CA ASP A 23 -19.66 -51.06 -45.07
C ASP A 23 -20.74 -52.08 -44.64
N ASN A 24 -21.66 -51.62 -43.77
CA ASN A 24 -23.11 -51.91 -43.90
C ASN A 24 -24.00 -51.09 -42.95
N THR A 25 -24.80 -50.14 -43.48
CA THR A 25 -26.25 -49.90 -43.23
C THR A 25 -26.69 -48.51 -43.79
N PRO A 26 -27.98 -48.28 -44.15
CA PRO A 26 -28.29 -47.41 -45.29
C PRO A 26 -29.20 -46.18 -45.05
N THR A 27 -28.93 -45.10 -45.81
CA THR A 27 -29.83 -44.13 -46.54
C THR A 27 -31.18 -43.64 -45.94
N SER A 28 -31.70 -42.43 -46.22
CA SER A 28 -31.66 -41.69 -47.50
C SER A 28 -32.00 -40.18 -47.44
N LEU A 29 -31.30 -39.38 -48.29
CA LEU A 29 -31.77 -38.18 -49.04
C LEU A 29 -32.23 -36.91 -48.25
N PRO A 30 -31.86 -35.69 -48.71
CA PRO A 30 -32.49 -35.06 -49.89
C PRO A 30 -31.51 -34.34 -50.86
N ALA A 31 -32.07 -33.67 -51.89
CA ALA A 31 -31.40 -32.80 -52.87
C ALA A 31 -32.47 -31.90 -53.57
N PRO A 32 -32.13 -30.86 -54.37
CA PRO A 32 -30.85 -30.16 -54.54
C PRO A 32 -30.93 -28.62 -54.31
N GLU A 33 -29.78 -27.95 -54.11
CA GLU A 33 -29.65 -26.48 -54.11
C GLU A 33 -29.24 -25.94 -55.50
N PRO A 34 -29.69 -24.73 -55.92
CA PRO A 34 -29.32 -24.11 -57.19
C PRO A 34 -28.05 -23.22 -57.11
N PHE A 35 -27.37 -23.04 -58.24
CA PHE A 35 -26.14 -22.24 -58.36
C PHE A 35 -26.34 -20.73 -58.17
N SER A 36 -25.46 -20.10 -57.40
CA SER A 36 -24.82 -18.82 -57.79
C SER A 36 -23.38 -18.80 -57.26
N GLY A 37 -22.43 -18.24 -58.03
CA GLY A 37 -21.00 -18.54 -57.87
C GLY A 37 -20.12 -17.35 -57.48
N VAL A 38 -19.17 -17.60 -56.57
CA VAL A 38 -17.99 -16.76 -56.28
C VAL A 38 -16.77 -17.69 -56.19
N PRO A 39 -15.58 -17.34 -56.70
CA PRO A 39 -14.41 -18.21 -56.65
C PRO A 39 -13.86 -18.37 -55.21
N PRO A 40 -13.31 -19.55 -54.84
CA PRO A 40 -12.63 -19.71 -53.57
C PRO A 40 -11.29 -18.94 -53.54
N PRO A 41 -10.87 -18.39 -52.39
CA PRO A 41 -9.54 -17.83 -52.23
C PRO A 41 -8.46 -18.92 -52.33
N ALA A 42 -7.25 -18.52 -52.73
CA ALA A 42 -6.14 -19.47 -52.89
C ALA A 42 -5.66 -20.00 -51.53
N ASN A 43 -5.64 -21.34 -51.37
CA ASN A 43 -5.06 -22.00 -50.21
C ASN A 43 -3.53 -21.85 -50.22
N THR A 44 -3.03 -20.76 -49.64
CA THR A 44 -1.65 -20.70 -49.16
C THR A 44 -1.53 -21.71 -48.03
N THR A 45 -0.84 -22.83 -48.27
CA THR A 45 -0.60 -23.86 -47.27
C THR A 45 0.38 -23.35 -46.21
N ILE A 46 -0.15 -22.62 -45.22
CA ILE A 46 0.49 -22.48 -43.92
C ILE A 46 0.61 -23.92 -43.39
N ALA A 47 1.84 -24.38 -43.19
CA ALA A 47 2.06 -25.67 -42.56
C ALA A 47 1.41 -25.64 -41.17
N ALA A 48 0.55 -26.61 -40.89
CA ALA A 48 -0.02 -26.75 -39.56
C ALA A 48 1.13 -26.98 -38.56
N VAL A 49 1.44 -25.96 -37.78
CA VAL A 49 2.20 -26.13 -36.55
C VAL A 49 1.26 -26.91 -35.63
N ASP A 50 1.63 -28.15 -35.29
CA ASP A 50 0.89 -28.93 -34.30
C ASP A 50 0.73 -28.07 -33.04
N SER A 51 -0.51 -27.69 -32.73
CA SER A 51 -0.82 -26.94 -31.53
C SER A 51 -0.67 -27.90 -30.35
N ALA A 52 0.55 -27.94 -29.79
CA ALA A 52 0.87 -28.78 -28.65
C ALA A 52 -0.21 -28.62 -27.58
N VAL A 53 -0.78 -29.75 -27.14
CA VAL A 53 -1.79 -29.76 -26.09
C VAL A 53 -1.17 -29.13 -24.86
N TRP A 54 -1.79 -28.06 -24.36
CA TRP A 54 -1.29 -27.35 -23.19
C TRP A 54 -1.19 -28.30 -22.01
N SER A 55 -0.14 -28.17 -21.21
CA SER A 55 0.16 -29.08 -20.12
C SER A 55 0.29 -28.36 -18.78
N PRO A 56 0.16 -29.08 -17.65
CA PRO A 56 0.52 -28.58 -16.33
C PRO A 56 1.94 -27.99 -16.25
N SER A 57 2.87 -28.47 -17.08
CA SER A 57 4.24 -27.94 -17.15
C SER A 57 4.33 -26.58 -17.86
N ASP A 58 3.48 -26.32 -18.86
CA ASP A 58 3.39 -25.01 -19.52
C ASP A 58 2.83 -23.96 -18.54
N SER A 59 1.82 -24.32 -17.75
CA SER A 59 1.32 -23.48 -16.65
C SER A 59 2.37 -23.27 -15.55
N ALA A 60 3.09 -24.31 -15.14
CA ALA A 60 4.17 -24.21 -14.15
C ALA A 60 5.27 -23.24 -14.62
N ALA A 61 5.62 -23.27 -15.90
CA ALA A 61 6.56 -22.34 -16.53
C ALA A 61 6.00 -20.91 -16.64
N LEU A 62 4.75 -20.76 -17.08
CA LEU A 62 4.06 -19.47 -17.26
C LEU A 62 3.97 -18.70 -15.94
N TYR A 63 3.49 -19.35 -14.89
CA TYR A 63 3.34 -18.76 -13.56
C TYR A 63 4.60 -18.90 -12.69
N LYS A 64 5.68 -19.51 -13.21
CA LYS A 64 6.98 -19.71 -12.55
C LYS A 64 6.92 -20.53 -11.25
N VAL A 65 5.94 -21.41 -11.10
CA VAL A 65 5.63 -22.14 -9.84
C VAL A 65 6.86 -22.89 -9.32
N ASP A 66 7.58 -23.59 -10.19
CA ASP A 66 8.80 -24.35 -9.82
C ASP A 66 9.99 -23.47 -9.38
N LYS A 67 9.86 -22.13 -9.44
CA LYS A 67 10.92 -21.19 -9.04
C LYS A 67 10.68 -20.58 -7.66
N TRP A 68 9.55 -19.92 -7.46
CA TRP A 68 9.16 -19.30 -6.17
C TRP A 68 8.49 -20.29 -5.22
N GLY A 69 7.85 -21.34 -5.75
CA GLY A 69 7.11 -22.32 -4.97
C GLY A 69 7.97 -23.47 -4.45
N ALA A 70 9.07 -23.78 -5.14
CA ALA A 70 9.95 -24.89 -4.77
C ALA A 70 10.63 -24.65 -3.40
N PRO A 71 10.66 -25.64 -2.49
CA PRO A 71 10.27 -27.05 -2.71
C PRO A 71 8.81 -27.39 -2.34
N TYR A 72 8.01 -26.43 -1.88
CA TYR A 72 6.72 -26.66 -1.22
C TYR A 72 5.50 -26.65 -2.13
N PHE A 73 5.57 -26.02 -3.30
CA PHE A 73 4.45 -25.90 -4.24
C PHE A 73 4.86 -26.31 -5.65
N ALA A 74 3.96 -26.99 -6.36
CA ALA A 74 4.10 -27.40 -7.74
C ALA A 74 2.72 -27.55 -8.41
N VAL A 75 2.68 -27.76 -9.72
CA VAL A 75 1.46 -28.15 -10.44
C VAL A 75 1.46 -29.67 -10.59
N ASN A 76 0.32 -30.33 -10.31
CA ASN A 76 0.17 -31.78 -10.47
C ASN A 76 -0.36 -32.17 -11.86
N ASN A 77 -0.39 -33.48 -12.14
CA ASN A 77 -0.85 -34.03 -13.42
C ASN A 77 -2.35 -33.80 -13.70
N SER A 78 -3.14 -33.37 -12.71
CA SER A 78 -4.57 -33.03 -12.86
C SER A 78 -4.80 -31.59 -13.31
N GLY A 79 -3.77 -30.74 -13.28
CA GLY A 79 -3.94 -29.29 -13.46
C GLY A 79 -4.25 -28.53 -12.16
N ASP A 80 -4.02 -29.13 -10.99
CA ASP A 80 -4.23 -28.49 -9.68
C ASP A 80 -2.90 -28.16 -9.00
N ILE A 81 -2.89 -27.17 -8.10
CA ILE A 81 -1.73 -26.90 -7.24
C ILE A 81 -1.59 -28.02 -6.20
N SER A 82 -0.38 -28.59 -6.15
CA SER A 82 0.06 -29.55 -5.15
C SER A 82 0.95 -28.89 -4.11
N VAL A 83 0.73 -29.27 -2.85
CA VAL A 83 1.48 -28.84 -1.68
C VAL A 83 2.34 -30.01 -1.18
N ARG A 84 3.63 -29.76 -0.98
CA ARG A 84 4.67 -30.72 -0.57
C ARG A 84 5.06 -30.49 0.89
N PRO A 85 4.35 -31.10 1.88
CA PRO A 85 4.53 -30.80 3.30
C PRO A 85 5.98 -30.95 3.82
N TYR A 86 6.76 -31.88 3.25
CA TYR A 86 8.14 -32.17 3.65
C TYR A 86 9.18 -31.64 2.65
N GLY A 87 8.79 -30.67 1.81
CA GLY A 87 9.63 -30.10 0.76
C GLY A 87 10.14 -31.19 -0.19
N THR A 88 11.44 -31.22 -0.46
CA THR A 88 12.09 -32.20 -1.34
C THR A 88 12.07 -33.64 -0.81
N ALA A 89 11.74 -33.86 0.45
CA ALA A 89 11.59 -35.20 1.03
C ALA A 89 10.16 -35.76 0.92
N THR A 90 9.21 -34.97 0.38
CA THR A 90 7.81 -35.40 0.21
C THR A 90 7.72 -36.54 -0.82
N LEU A 91 7.16 -37.68 -0.43
CA LEU A 91 6.89 -38.79 -1.35
C LEU A 91 5.61 -38.49 -2.16
N PRO A 92 5.45 -39.02 -3.40
CA PRO A 92 4.30 -38.67 -4.26
C PRO A 92 2.90 -38.96 -3.71
N HIS A 93 2.77 -39.83 -2.70
CA HIS A 93 1.49 -40.10 -2.01
C HIS A 93 1.24 -39.17 -0.81
N GLN A 94 2.23 -38.38 -0.39
CA GLN A 94 2.16 -37.38 0.67
C GLN A 94 1.92 -35.96 0.11
N GLU A 95 1.85 -35.81 -1.22
CA GLU A 95 1.45 -34.56 -1.86
C GLU A 95 -0.02 -34.24 -1.57
N ILE A 96 -0.29 -33.00 -1.16
CA ILE A 96 -1.62 -32.53 -0.76
C ILE A 96 -2.19 -31.66 -1.88
N ASP A 97 -3.30 -32.09 -2.45
CA ASP A 97 -4.03 -31.37 -3.49
C ASP A 97 -4.82 -30.18 -2.89
N LEU A 98 -4.46 -28.96 -3.30
CA LEU A 98 -5.03 -27.74 -2.73
C LEU A 98 -6.51 -27.54 -3.11
N LEU A 99 -6.94 -27.98 -4.30
CA LEU A 99 -8.36 -27.89 -4.69
C LEU A 99 -9.22 -28.83 -3.85
N LYS A 100 -8.73 -30.04 -3.53
CA LYS A 100 -9.41 -30.98 -2.62
C LYS A 100 -9.50 -30.42 -1.19
N VAL A 101 -8.46 -29.73 -0.71
CA VAL A 101 -8.49 -29.03 0.59
C VAL A 101 -9.54 -27.92 0.60
N VAL A 102 -9.56 -27.07 -0.43
CA VAL A 102 -10.51 -25.95 -0.53
C VAL A 102 -11.94 -26.47 -0.55
N LYS A 103 -12.26 -27.46 -1.39
CA LYS A 103 -13.58 -28.11 -1.43
C LYS A 103 -13.97 -28.73 -0.08
N LYS A 104 -13.06 -29.46 0.57
CA LYS A 104 -13.33 -30.04 1.90
C LYS A 104 -13.60 -28.95 2.97
N ALA A 105 -13.14 -27.72 2.78
CA ALA A 105 -13.45 -26.58 3.64
C ALA A 105 -14.77 -25.86 3.25
N SER A 106 -14.96 -25.55 1.96
CA SER A 106 -16.07 -24.72 1.47
C SER A 106 -17.38 -25.47 1.26
N ASP A 107 -17.31 -26.75 0.87
CA ASP A 107 -18.50 -27.51 0.48
C ASP A 107 -19.41 -27.71 1.71
N PRO A 108 -20.74 -27.74 1.56
CA PRO A 108 -21.66 -27.99 2.66
C PRO A 108 -21.46 -29.35 3.36
N ASP A 109 -21.87 -29.45 4.62
CA ASP A 109 -21.85 -30.69 5.42
C ASP A 109 -22.68 -31.82 4.78
N SER A 110 -23.75 -31.47 4.05
CA SER A 110 -24.58 -32.43 3.28
C SER A 110 -23.82 -33.11 2.13
N SER A 111 -22.74 -32.48 1.64
CA SER A 111 -21.75 -33.03 0.70
C SER A 111 -20.51 -33.60 1.41
N GLY A 112 -20.46 -33.59 2.74
CA GLY A 112 -19.31 -34.04 3.53
C GLY A 112 -18.16 -33.02 3.59
N GLY A 113 -18.42 -31.73 3.34
CA GLY A 113 -17.45 -30.64 3.47
C GLY A 113 -17.32 -30.12 4.90
N LEU A 114 -17.29 -28.79 5.09
CA LEU A 114 -17.24 -28.10 6.39
C LEU A 114 -17.97 -26.73 6.40
N GLY A 115 -18.61 -26.33 5.28
CA GLY A 115 -19.47 -25.14 5.20
C GLY A 115 -18.79 -23.77 5.37
N LEU A 116 -17.46 -23.67 5.31
CA LEU A 116 -16.75 -22.41 5.54
C LEU A 116 -16.89 -21.42 4.38
N GLN A 117 -17.23 -20.17 4.69
CA GLN A 117 -17.32 -19.09 3.72
C GLN A 117 -15.91 -18.60 3.31
N LEU A 118 -15.75 -18.32 2.01
CA LEU A 118 -14.56 -17.71 1.41
C LEU A 118 -14.48 -16.20 1.76
N PRO A 119 -13.29 -15.58 1.76
CA PRO A 119 -11.97 -16.15 1.48
C PRO A 119 -11.46 -17.10 2.59
N LEU A 120 -10.58 -18.03 2.21
CA LEU A 120 -10.03 -19.09 3.05
C LEU A 120 -8.52 -18.92 3.22
N LEU A 121 -8.02 -18.99 4.44
CA LEU A 121 -6.59 -19.04 4.75
C LEU A 121 -6.22 -20.47 5.15
N VAL A 122 -5.44 -21.14 4.30
CA VAL A 122 -5.03 -22.54 4.47
C VAL A 122 -3.60 -22.59 5.03
N ARG A 123 -3.46 -23.02 6.28
CA ARG A 123 -2.17 -23.16 6.98
C ARG A 123 -1.71 -24.62 7.05
N PHE A 124 -0.42 -24.85 6.82
CA PHE A 124 0.25 -26.16 6.76
C PHE A 124 1.37 -26.27 7.82
N PRO A 125 1.11 -26.87 9.00
CA PRO A 125 2.09 -27.01 10.07
C PRO A 125 3.30 -27.86 9.68
N ASP A 126 3.14 -28.84 8.79
CA ASP A 126 4.24 -29.67 8.29
C ASP A 126 5.28 -28.84 7.52
N ILE A 127 4.86 -27.85 6.73
CA ILE A 127 5.77 -26.90 6.06
C ILE A 127 6.49 -26.07 7.12
N LEU A 128 5.77 -25.54 8.11
CA LEU A 128 6.35 -24.73 9.19
C LEU A 128 7.43 -25.50 9.96
N LYS A 129 7.15 -26.76 10.30
CA LYS A 129 8.12 -27.70 10.88
C LYS A 129 9.33 -27.89 9.95
N ASN A 130 9.10 -28.22 8.68
CA ASN A 130 10.16 -28.48 7.71
C ASN A 130 11.05 -27.25 7.45
N ARG A 131 10.50 -26.03 7.50
CA ARG A 131 11.28 -24.77 7.44
C ARG A 131 12.24 -24.62 8.62
N LEU A 132 11.77 -24.92 9.84
CA LEU A 132 12.61 -24.89 11.05
C LEU A 132 13.70 -25.97 11.02
N GLU A 133 13.35 -27.20 10.67
CA GLU A 133 14.29 -28.33 10.54
C GLU A 133 15.34 -28.07 9.46
N SER A 134 14.95 -27.47 8.32
CA SER A 134 15.88 -27.09 7.24
C SER A 134 16.84 -25.97 7.67
N LEU A 135 16.34 -24.95 8.38
CA LEU A 135 17.15 -23.84 8.90
C LEU A 135 18.19 -24.34 9.92
N GLN A 136 17.77 -25.21 10.84
CA GLN A 136 18.69 -25.86 11.79
C GLN A 136 19.73 -26.71 11.06
N SER A 137 19.32 -27.55 10.11
CA SER A 137 20.20 -28.45 9.36
C SER A 137 21.26 -27.70 8.54
N ALA A 138 20.88 -26.62 7.86
CA ALA A 138 21.82 -25.79 7.09
C ALA A 138 22.90 -25.17 8.00
N PHE A 139 22.53 -24.72 9.20
CA PHE A 139 23.49 -24.22 10.19
C PHE A 139 24.37 -25.31 10.79
N ASP A 140 23.83 -26.49 11.12
CA ASP A 140 24.63 -27.59 11.66
C ASP A 140 25.64 -28.14 10.63
N LEU A 141 25.26 -28.19 9.34
CA LEU A 141 26.18 -28.51 8.22
C LEU A 141 27.26 -27.43 8.03
N ALA A 142 26.90 -26.14 8.14
CA ALA A 142 27.87 -25.05 8.11
C ALA A 142 28.84 -25.11 9.30
N ILE A 143 28.35 -25.40 10.51
CA ILE A 143 29.14 -25.56 11.74
C ILE A 143 30.11 -26.74 11.63
N GLN A 144 29.63 -27.89 11.16
CA GLN A 144 30.47 -29.08 10.96
C GLN A 144 31.54 -28.85 9.89
N SER A 145 31.18 -28.25 8.75
CA SER A 145 32.10 -28.04 7.62
C SER A 145 33.16 -26.96 7.87
N GLN A 146 32.87 -25.95 8.70
CA GLN A 146 33.85 -24.91 9.08
C GLN A 146 34.63 -25.25 10.36
N GLY A 147 34.30 -26.35 11.06
CA GLY A 147 34.97 -26.74 12.31
C GLY A 147 34.70 -25.78 13.48
N TYR A 148 33.44 -25.36 13.64
CA TYR A 148 33.04 -24.34 14.61
C TYR A 148 32.74 -24.95 16.00
N ASP A 149 33.41 -24.47 17.07
CA ASP A 149 33.38 -25.07 18.42
C ASP A 149 32.06 -24.85 19.22
N SER A 150 30.98 -24.49 18.55
CA SER A 150 29.72 -24.02 19.17
C SER A 150 28.53 -24.30 18.25
N HIS A 151 27.32 -24.03 18.71
CA HIS A 151 26.08 -24.37 18.01
C HIS A 151 25.32 -23.14 17.48
N TYR A 152 24.38 -23.41 16.57
CA TYR A 152 23.33 -22.47 16.19
C TYR A 152 22.09 -22.67 17.09
N GLN A 153 21.40 -21.57 17.38
CA GLN A 153 20.15 -21.54 18.12
C GLN A 153 19.28 -20.42 17.54
N GLY A 154 18.35 -20.77 16.65
CA GLY A 154 17.42 -19.80 16.08
C GLY A 154 16.38 -19.30 17.08
N VAL A 155 15.81 -18.13 16.77
CA VAL A 155 14.78 -17.45 17.57
C VAL A 155 13.68 -16.97 16.63
N TYR A 156 12.41 -17.10 17.03
CA TYR A 156 11.29 -16.60 16.22
C TYR A 156 10.82 -15.23 16.71
N PRO A 157 10.94 -14.17 15.88
CA PRO A 157 10.37 -12.87 16.19
C PRO A 157 8.85 -12.92 16.05
N VAL A 158 8.16 -12.88 17.19
CA VAL A 158 6.69 -13.03 17.28
C VAL A 158 5.96 -11.99 16.42
N LYS A 159 6.56 -10.80 16.26
CA LYS A 159 6.15 -9.72 15.34
C LYS A 159 5.92 -10.10 13.86
N CYS A 160 6.40 -11.27 13.40
CA CYS A 160 6.17 -11.73 12.03
C CYS A 160 4.81 -12.42 11.84
N ASN A 161 4.25 -13.04 12.87
CA ASN A 161 2.92 -13.65 12.92
C ASN A 161 2.66 -14.06 14.38
N GLN A 162 1.75 -13.36 15.04
CA GLN A 162 1.42 -13.53 16.45
C GLN A 162 0.34 -14.60 16.70
N ASP A 163 -0.17 -15.27 15.66
CA ASP A 163 -1.21 -16.29 15.81
C ASP A 163 -0.77 -17.38 16.79
N ARG A 164 -1.67 -17.66 17.74
CA ARG A 164 -1.45 -18.63 18.83
C ARG A 164 -0.90 -19.96 18.32
N PHE A 165 -1.50 -20.53 17.27
CA PHE A 165 -1.17 -21.87 16.78
C PHE A 165 0.12 -21.87 15.98
N VAL A 166 0.46 -20.75 15.32
CA VAL A 166 1.76 -20.56 14.66
C VAL A 166 2.88 -20.49 15.70
N VAL A 167 2.70 -19.74 16.79
CA VAL A 167 3.72 -19.64 17.85
C VAL A 167 3.80 -20.94 18.68
N GLU A 168 2.68 -21.58 19.02
CA GLU A 168 2.66 -22.89 19.70
C GLU A 168 3.36 -23.97 18.85
N ASP A 169 3.15 -24.01 17.54
CA ASP A 169 3.86 -24.90 16.62
C ASP A 169 5.37 -24.63 16.60
N ILE A 170 5.79 -23.36 16.48
CA ILE A 170 7.20 -22.98 16.42
C ILE A 170 7.93 -23.39 17.71
N VAL A 171 7.31 -23.22 18.88
CA VAL A 171 7.88 -23.69 20.15
C VAL A 171 7.92 -25.22 20.22
N LYS A 172 6.84 -25.89 19.81
CA LYS A 172 6.71 -27.36 19.82
C LYS A 172 7.73 -28.04 18.91
N PHE A 173 7.81 -27.63 17.65
CA PHE A 173 8.77 -28.14 16.67
C PHE A 173 10.20 -27.70 17.02
N GLY A 174 10.36 -26.47 17.51
CA GLY A 174 11.64 -25.88 17.89
C GLY A 174 12.31 -26.47 19.13
N SER A 175 11.57 -27.17 19.99
CA SER A 175 12.04 -27.62 21.30
C SER A 175 13.30 -28.50 21.23
N GLY A 176 13.38 -29.41 20.25
CA GLY A 176 14.51 -30.34 20.08
C GLY A 176 15.85 -29.66 19.79
N PHE A 177 15.83 -28.47 19.19
CA PHE A 177 17.02 -27.67 18.86
C PHE A 177 17.09 -26.34 19.65
N ARG A 178 16.33 -26.24 20.76
CA ARG A 178 16.31 -25.10 21.69
C ARG A 178 15.82 -23.79 21.06
N PHE A 179 14.96 -23.85 20.04
CA PHE A 179 14.50 -22.64 19.33
C PHE A 179 13.80 -21.68 20.30
N GLY A 180 14.17 -20.39 20.23
CA GLY A 180 13.65 -19.35 21.12
C GLY A 180 12.53 -18.50 20.54
N LEU A 181 12.05 -17.53 21.32
CA LEU A 181 11.13 -16.48 20.86
C LEU A 181 11.73 -15.09 21.10
N GLU A 182 11.40 -14.13 20.23
CA GLU A 182 11.70 -12.71 20.39
C GLU A 182 10.41 -11.89 20.49
N ALA A 183 10.43 -10.90 21.38
CA ALA A 183 9.35 -9.96 21.62
C ALA A 183 9.85 -8.52 21.44
N GLY A 184 9.09 -7.70 20.71
CA GLY A 184 9.34 -6.26 20.53
C GLY A 184 8.50 -5.38 21.46
N SER A 185 7.61 -5.96 22.26
CA SER A 185 6.61 -5.25 23.05
C SER A 185 6.14 -6.02 24.29
N LYS A 186 5.45 -5.35 25.23
CA LYS A 186 4.92 -6.00 26.45
C LYS A 186 3.94 -7.16 26.16
N PRO A 187 2.96 -7.05 25.24
CA PRO A 187 2.05 -8.15 24.95
C PRO A 187 2.77 -9.36 24.33
N GLU A 188 3.71 -9.11 23.41
CA GLU A 188 4.54 -10.17 22.82
C GLU A 188 5.44 -10.83 23.86
N LEU A 189 5.93 -10.09 24.87
CA LEU A 189 6.69 -10.67 25.98
C LEU A 189 5.82 -11.58 26.84
N LEU A 190 4.59 -11.18 27.17
CA LEU A 190 3.63 -12.04 27.89
C LEU A 190 3.30 -13.31 27.10
N LEU A 191 3.03 -13.17 25.80
CA LEU A 191 2.78 -14.28 24.87
C LEU A 191 3.99 -15.22 24.84
N ALA A 192 5.20 -14.70 24.62
CA ALA A 192 6.42 -15.48 24.51
C ALA A 192 6.81 -16.16 25.83
N MET A 193 6.60 -15.49 26.98
CA MET A 193 6.77 -16.12 28.31
C MET A 193 5.79 -17.28 28.51
N SER A 194 4.53 -17.12 28.11
CA SER A 194 3.50 -18.17 28.21
C SER A 194 3.83 -19.38 27.33
N CYS A 195 4.13 -19.15 26.04
CA CYS A 195 4.44 -20.23 25.10
C CYS A 195 5.72 -20.99 25.49
N LEU A 196 6.78 -20.30 25.93
CA LEU A 196 8.05 -20.94 26.31
C LEU A 196 7.97 -21.80 27.59
N CYS A 197 6.92 -21.69 28.40
CA CYS A 197 6.66 -22.66 29.48
C CYS A 197 6.45 -24.09 28.97
N ASN A 198 6.01 -24.25 27.71
CA ASN A 198 5.86 -25.54 27.02
C ASN A 198 7.05 -25.84 26.07
N GLY A 199 8.10 -25.01 26.10
CA GLY A 199 9.26 -25.09 25.20
C GLY A 199 10.47 -25.78 25.81
N SER A 200 11.63 -25.58 25.17
CA SER A 200 12.91 -26.07 25.69
C SER A 200 13.37 -25.19 26.86
N ALA A 201 13.84 -25.79 27.95
CA ALA A 201 14.36 -25.04 29.10
C ALA A 201 15.63 -24.21 28.77
N GLU A 202 16.31 -24.49 27.65
CA GLU A 202 17.44 -23.72 27.12
C GLU A 202 17.04 -22.74 26.01
N ALA A 203 15.75 -22.62 25.66
CA ALA A 203 15.26 -21.66 24.67
C ALA A 203 15.48 -20.21 25.10
N LEU A 204 16.05 -19.40 24.21
CA LEU A 204 16.23 -17.96 24.42
C LEU A 204 14.88 -17.23 24.38
N LEU A 205 14.77 -16.21 25.23
CA LEU A 205 13.68 -15.22 25.16
C LEU A 205 14.32 -13.84 24.97
N VAL A 206 14.32 -13.34 23.74
CA VAL A 206 15.00 -12.07 23.37
C VAL A 206 14.01 -10.91 23.51
N CYS A 207 14.40 -9.86 24.23
CA CYS A 207 13.59 -8.69 24.48
C CYS A 207 14.16 -7.45 23.76
N ASN A 208 13.55 -7.09 22.63
CA ASN A 208 13.85 -5.91 21.81
C ASN A 208 12.71 -4.85 21.96
N GLY A 209 12.80 -3.76 21.20
CA GLY A 209 11.82 -2.66 21.21
C GLY A 209 12.03 -1.67 22.35
N PHE A 210 11.14 -0.68 22.49
CA PHE A 210 11.22 0.30 23.59
C PHE A 210 10.83 -0.34 24.92
N LYS A 211 11.68 -0.21 25.95
CA LYS A 211 11.47 -0.83 27.26
C LYS A 211 11.36 0.20 28.37
N ASP A 212 10.20 0.26 29.01
CA ASP A 212 9.96 1.02 30.23
C ASP A 212 10.23 0.16 31.49
N ALA A 213 10.00 0.75 32.68
CA ALA A 213 10.21 0.05 33.94
C ALA A 213 9.33 -1.22 34.11
N GLU A 214 8.13 -1.25 33.50
CA GLU A 214 7.25 -2.43 33.54
C GLU A 214 7.76 -3.55 32.63
N TYR A 215 8.12 -3.25 31.38
CA TYR A 215 8.74 -4.22 30.47
C TYR A 215 9.99 -4.82 31.13
N ILE A 216 10.91 -3.97 31.61
CA ILE A 216 12.14 -4.43 32.28
C ILE A 216 11.82 -5.30 33.51
N SER A 217 10.80 -4.95 34.31
CA SER A 217 10.37 -5.75 35.45
C SER A 217 9.82 -7.12 35.03
N LEU A 218 9.00 -7.17 33.98
CA LEU A 218 8.45 -8.42 33.44
C LEU A 218 9.56 -9.33 32.89
N ALA A 219 10.55 -8.79 32.18
CA ALA A 219 11.70 -9.55 31.70
C ALA A 219 12.56 -10.12 32.85
N LEU A 220 12.69 -9.38 33.97
CA LEU A 220 13.34 -9.86 35.19
C LEU A 220 12.50 -10.91 35.94
N ILE A 221 11.17 -10.84 35.85
CA ILE A 221 10.27 -11.90 36.33
C ILE A 221 10.43 -13.16 35.47
N GLY A 222 10.55 -13.04 34.14
CA GLY A 222 10.89 -14.16 33.25
C GLY A 222 12.18 -14.88 33.66
N ARG A 223 13.25 -14.12 33.99
CA ARG A 223 14.48 -14.67 34.58
C ARG A 223 14.25 -15.42 35.89
N LYS A 224 13.35 -14.93 36.75
CA LYS A 224 12.98 -15.55 38.04
C LYS A 224 12.13 -16.81 37.87
N LEU A 225 11.37 -16.90 36.79
CA LEU A 225 10.68 -18.11 36.29
C LEU A 225 11.61 -19.06 35.51
N SER A 226 12.93 -18.87 35.63
CA SER A 226 14.00 -19.67 34.98
C SER A 226 14.11 -19.58 33.45
N LEU A 227 13.27 -18.80 32.76
CA LEU A 227 13.38 -18.55 31.32
C LEU A 227 14.73 -17.89 30.97
N LYS A 228 15.31 -18.20 29.81
CA LYS A 228 16.60 -17.63 29.35
C LYS A 228 16.42 -16.23 28.74
N THR A 229 15.72 -15.35 29.46
CA THR A 229 15.41 -13.99 29.02
C THR A 229 16.68 -13.13 28.87
N VAL A 230 16.82 -12.43 27.74
CA VAL A 230 17.91 -11.50 27.46
C VAL A 230 17.33 -10.13 27.14
N ILE A 231 17.68 -9.13 27.96
CA ILE A 231 17.26 -7.74 27.77
C ILE A 231 18.24 -7.06 26.82
N VAL A 232 17.85 -6.85 25.56
CA VAL A 232 18.72 -6.21 24.55
C VAL A 232 18.58 -4.69 24.64
N LEU A 233 19.65 -4.01 25.07
CA LEU A 233 19.65 -2.55 25.14
C LEU A 233 19.70 -1.95 23.73
N GLU A 234 18.70 -1.13 23.41
CA GLU A 234 18.58 -0.39 22.15
C GLU A 234 18.90 1.10 22.31
N GLN A 235 18.84 1.61 23.56
CA GLN A 235 19.22 2.98 23.95
C GLN A 235 20.18 2.93 25.16
N GLU A 236 20.96 3.99 25.43
CA GLU A 236 21.96 4.00 26.51
C GLU A 236 21.29 4.16 27.90
N GLU A 237 20.09 4.73 27.89
CA GLU A 237 19.25 5.14 29.01
C GLU A 237 18.53 3.93 29.64
N GLU A 238 18.13 2.95 28.84
CA GLU A 238 17.51 1.68 29.29
C GLU A 238 18.38 0.95 30.33
N LEU A 239 19.71 1.15 30.31
CA LEU A 239 20.64 0.54 31.25
C LEU A 239 20.40 0.99 32.70
N ASP A 240 19.99 2.24 32.95
CA ASP A 240 19.69 2.68 34.32
C ASP A 240 18.41 2.03 34.85
N LEU A 241 17.38 1.87 34.00
CA LEU A 241 16.17 1.13 34.33
C LEU A 241 16.48 -0.35 34.64
N VAL A 242 17.31 -1.00 33.83
CA VAL A 242 17.76 -2.39 34.06
C VAL A 242 18.50 -2.53 35.40
N ILE A 243 19.39 -1.59 35.74
CA ILE A 243 20.16 -1.63 36.99
C ILE A 243 19.27 -1.36 38.21
N ASP A 244 18.32 -0.43 38.12
CA ASP A 244 17.40 -0.10 39.21
C ASP A 244 16.38 -1.24 39.46
N MET A 245 15.70 -1.71 38.42
CA MET A 245 14.75 -2.84 38.55
C MET A 245 15.45 -4.14 38.97
N SER A 246 16.68 -4.40 38.49
CA SER A 246 17.49 -5.53 38.95
C SER A 246 17.71 -5.53 40.47
N ARG A 247 17.99 -4.35 41.05
CA ARG A 247 18.16 -4.20 42.50
C ARG A 247 16.84 -4.32 43.25
N LYS A 248 15.78 -3.66 42.77
CA LYS A 248 14.44 -3.70 43.39
C LYS A 248 13.84 -5.10 43.43
N LEU A 249 14.04 -5.90 42.39
CA LEU A 249 13.54 -7.28 42.29
C LEU A 249 14.53 -8.33 42.81
N ALA A 250 15.76 -7.93 43.17
CA ALA A 250 16.88 -8.79 43.53
C ALA A 250 17.25 -9.86 42.47
N VAL A 251 17.02 -9.56 41.18
CA VAL A 251 17.32 -10.46 40.05
C VAL A 251 18.54 -9.95 39.30
N ARG A 252 19.54 -10.82 39.07
CA ARG A 252 20.69 -10.50 38.21
C ARG A 252 20.30 -10.65 36.73
N PRO A 253 20.38 -9.58 35.91
CA PRO A 253 19.93 -9.61 34.52
C PRO A 253 20.87 -10.41 33.63
N VAL A 254 20.37 -10.81 32.46
CA VAL A 254 21.20 -11.07 31.28
C VAL A 254 20.92 -9.96 30.28
N ILE A 255 21.99 -9.32 29.81
CA ILE A 255 21.97 -8.08 29.02
C ILE A 255 22.57 -8.38 27.64
N GLY A 256 21.84 -7.94 26.61
CA GLY A 256 22.35 -7.81 25.25
C GLY A 256 22.59 -6.35 24.87
N LEU A 257 23.30 -6.11 23.77
CA LEU A 257 23.42 -4.79 23.14
C LEU A 257 23.01 -4.90 21.67
N ARG A 258 22.11 -4.03 21.20
CA ARG A 258 21.89 -3.84 19.76
C ARG A 258 22.93 -2.88 19.22
N ALA A 259 23.83 -3.35 18.36
CA ALA A 259 24.86 -2.50 17.76
C ALA A 259 24.40 -1.86 16.45
N LYS A 260 24.74 -0.58 16.26
CA LYS A 260 24.65 0.09 14.95
C LYS A 260 25.89 -0.21 14.11
N LEU A 261 25.67 -0.88 12.97
CA LEU A 261 26.70 -1.18 11.98
C LEU A 261 26.95 0.01 11.03
N ARG A 262 28.11 0.00 10.38
CA ARG A 262 28.51 0.90 9.29
C ARG A 262 28.10 0.34 7.93
N THR A 263 28.08 -0.99 7.78
CA THR A 263 27.50 -1.68 6.61
C THR A 263 26.07 -1.21 6.36
N LYS A 264 25.73 -0.94 5.10
CA LYS A 264 24.40 -0.45 4.68
C LYS A 264 23.80 -1.38 3.64
N HIS A 265 22.52 -1.69 3.82
CA HIS A 265 21.68 -2.29 2.80
C HIS A 265 21.05 -1.20 1.92
N SER A 266 20.83 -1.50 0.64
CA SER A 266 20.18 -0.65 -0.36
C SER A 266 18.99 -1.38 -0.96
N GLY A 267 17.89 -0.66 -1.16
CA GLY A 267 16.58 -1.22 -1.53
C GLY A 267 15.50 -0.64 -0.62
N HIS A 268 14.24 -1.04 -0.79
CA HIS A 268 13.11 -0.55 0.03
C HIS A 268 13.34 -0.80 1.54
N PHE A 269 13.85 -1.98 1.90
CA PHE A 269 14.17 -2.37 3.28
C PHE A 269 15.47 -1.74 3.83
N GLY A 270 16.30 -1.11 2.99
CA GLY A 270 17.60 -0.54 3.41
C GLY A 270 17.49 0.72 4.28
N SER A 271 16.32 1.37 4.29
CA SER A 271 16.02 2.57 5.09
C SER A 271 16.13 2.35 6.61
N THR A 272 15.92 1.13 7.09
CA THR A 272 15.92 0.80 8.52
C THR A 272 17.33 0.64 9.13
N SER A 273 18.37 0.66 8.31
CA SER A 273 19.65 0.01 8.61
C SER A 273 20.87 0.93 8.73
N GLY A 274 21.89 0.44 9.42
CA GLY A 274 23.15 1.15 9.65
C GLY A 274 23.07 2.29 10.70
N GLU A 275 24.06 3.18 10.69
CA GLU A 275 24.25 4.24 11.70
C GLU A 275 23.02 5.16 11.91
N LYS A 276 22.21 5.39 10.86
CA LYS A 276 20.96 6.17 10.91
C LYS A 276 19.70 5.39 11.33
N GLY A 277 19.78 4.08 11.55
CA GLY A 277 18.64 3.26 11.96
C GLY A 277 17.99 3.74 13.26
N LYS A 278 16.69 3.47 13.43
CA LYS A 278 15.88 3.92 14.58
C LYS A 278 16.39 3.42 15.93
N PHE A 279 16.95 2.20 15.96
CA PHE A 279 17.35 1.51 17.18
C PHE A 279 18.85 1.20 17.20
N GLY A 280 19.39 0.98 18.39
CA GLY A 280 20.76 0.49 18.60
C GLY A 280 21.79 1.56 18.93
N LEU A 281 22.89 1.08 19.50
CA LEU A 281 23.95 1.87 20.09
C LEU A 281 25.11 2.07 19.11
N THR A 282 25.60 3.31 19.04
CA THR A 282 26.89 3.62 18.40
C THR A 282 28.05 3.05 19.21
N THR A 283 29.23 2.92 18.60
CA THR A 283 30.45 2.43 19.28
C THR A 283 30.78 3.24 20.54
N THR A 284 30.51 4.55 20.53
CA THR A 284 30.71 5.45 21.67
C THR A 284 29.77 5.10 22.82
N GLN A 285 28.49 4.86 22.55
CA GLN A 285 27.49 4.47 23.56
C GLN A 285 27.81 3.07 24.12
N ILE A 286 28.19 2.11 23.27
CA ILE A 286 28.64 0.77 23.69
C ILE A 286 29.80 0.88 24.69
N LEU A 287 30.80 1.73 24.42
CA LEU A 287 31.93 1.95 25.33
C LEU A 287 31.53 2.65 26.65
N ARG A 288 30.47 3.47 26.66
CA ARG A 288 29.91 4.04 27.90
C ARG A 288 29.15 2.98 28.71
N VAL A 289 28.30 2.17 28.07
CA VAL A 289 27.60 1.03 28.68
C VAL A 289 28.59 0.06 29.34
N VAL A 290 29.65 -0.34 28.64
CA VAL A 290 30.71 -1.20 29.21
C VAL A 290 31.37 -0.58 30.45
N LYS A 291 31.69 0.73 30.41
CA LYS A 291 32.24 1.45 31.59
C LYS A 291 31.25 1.51 32.76
N LYS A 292 29.95 1.72 32.47
CA LYS A 292 28.85 1.83 33.45
C LYS A 292 28.55 0.49 34.12
N LEU A 293 28.46 -0.60 33.34
CA LEU A 293 28.39 -1.98 33.85
C LEU A 293 29.61 -2.36 34.69
N LYS A 294 30.82 -1.96 34.27
CA LYS A 294 32.05 -2.20 35.04
C LYS A 294 32.06 -1.42 36.37
N LYS A 295 31.61 -0.16 36.38
CA LYS A 295 31.45 0.67 37.60
C LYS A 295 30.50 0.03 38.62
N PHE A 296 29.46 -0.67 38.15
CA PHE A 296 28.47 -1.31 39.02
C PHE A 296 28.71 -2.81 39.30
N GLY A 297 29.81 -3.41 38.82
CA GLY A 297 30.10 -4.82 39.05
C GLY A 297 29.11 -5.77 38.35
N MET A 298 28.69 -5.41 37.14
CA MET A 298 27.68 -6.12 36.32
C MET A 298 28.16 -6.40 34.88
N LEU A 299 29.47 -6.33 34.62
CA LEU A 299 30.03 -6.56 33.27
C LEU A 299 29.91 -8.03 32.80
N ASP A 300 29.76 -8.96 33.75
CA ASP A 300 29.37 -10.36 33.55
C ASP A 300 27.90 -10.53 33.11
N CYS A 301 27.04 -9.55 33.36
CA CYS A 301 25.65 -9.59 32.91
C CYS A 301 25.53 -9.35 31.40
N LEU A 302 26.52 -8.71 30.77
CA LEU A 302 26.58 -8.50 29.33
C LEU A 302 27.08 -9.78 28.62
N GLN A 303 26.18 -10.44 27.88
CA GLN A 303 26.39 -11.79 27.35
C GLN A 303 25.98 -11.97 25.86
N LEU A 304 25.24 -11.02 25.28
CA LEU A 304 24.75 -11.10 23.89
C LEU A 304 25.07 -9.83 23.09
N LEU A 305 25.49 -9.99 21.83
CA LEU A 305 25.57 -8.89 20.86
C LEU A 305 24.53 -9.15 19.77
N HIS A 306 23.53 -8.28 19.67
CA HIS A 306 22.52 -8.29 18.61
C HIS A 306 22.88 -7.22 17.56
N PHE A 307 22.56 -7.47 16.30
CA PHE A 307 22.54 -6.46 15.25
C PHE A 307 21.48 -6.82 14.21
N HIS A 308 21.16 -5.89 13.32
CA HIS A 308 20.24 -6.14 12.22
C HIS A 308 20.71 -5.40 10.97
N ILE A 309 20.91 -6.14 9.87
CA ILE A 309 21.32 -5.60 8.57
C ILE A 309 20.09 -5.07 7.78
N GLY A 310 18.90 -5.55 8.10
CA GLY A 310 17.62 -5.21 7.47
C GLY A 310 16.78 -6.48 7.18
N SER A 311 15.52 -6.31 6.79
CA SER A 311 14.74 -7.39 6.17
C SER A 311 15.27 -7.67 4.76
N GLN A 312 15.03 -8.88 4.24
CA GLN A 312 15.25 -9.23 2.82
C GLN A 312 16.67 -8.89 2.30
N ILE A 313 17.72 -9.38 2.98
CA ILE A 313 19.10 -9.17 2.54
C ILE A 313 19.31 -9.93 1.21
N PRO A 314 19.71 -9.27 0.09
CA PRO A 314 19.70 -9.90 -1.23
C PRO A 314 20.95 -10.76 -1.54
N THR A 315 22.08 -10.55 -0.86
CA THR A 315 23.35 -11.26 -1.13
C THR A 315 24.07 -11.75 0.13
N THR A 316 24.77 -12.89 0.01
CA THR A 316 25.69 -13.40 1.04
C THR A 316 26.92 -12.52 1.24
N ALA A 317 27.31 -11.72 0.24
CA ALA A 317 28.40 -10.76 0.36
C ALA A 317 28.07 -9.63 1.35
N LEU A 318 26.87 -9.04 1.25
CA LEU A 318 26.40 -8.00 2.17
C LEU A 318 26.19 -8.56 3.59
N LEU A 319 25.68 -9.78 3.69
CA LEU A 319 25.54 -10.53 4.95
C LEU A 319 26.91 -10.74 5.63
N ALA A 320 27.91 -11.24 4.90
CA ALA A 320 29.23 -11.54 5.43
C ALA A 320 30.00 -10.28 5.88
N ASP A 321 29.80 -9.14 5.22
CA ASP A 321 30.36 -7.84 5.62
C ASP A 321 29.80 -7.38 6.98
N GLY A 322 28.46 -7.33 7.12
CA GLY A 322 27.81 -6.91 8.36
C GLY A 322 28.03 -7.87 9.53
N VAL A 323 27.99 -9.18 9.28
CA VAL A 323 28.37 -10.22 10.27
C VAL A 323 29.85 -10.08 10.66
N GLY A 324 30.72 -9.73 9.71
CA GLY A 324 32.13 -9.48 9.94
C GLY A 324 32.40 -8.27 10.84
N GLU A 325 31.70 -7.14 10.63
CA GLU A 325 31.77 -5.98 11.51
C GLU A 325 31.28 -6.32 12.92
N ALA A 326 30.13 -6.99 13.04
CA ALA A 326 29.58 -7.41 14.32
C ALA A 326 30.50 -8.40 15.07
N ALA A 327 31.13 -9.34 14.38
CA ALA A 327 32.07 -10.28 15.00
C ALA A 327 33.35 -9.58 15.54
N GLN A 328 33.78 -8.47 14.92
CA GLN A 328 34.86 -7.65 15.48
C GLN A 328 34.41 -6.94 16.76
N LEU A 329 33.21 -6.34 16.77
CA LEU A 329 32.62 -5.73 17.97
C LEU A 329 32.47 -6.75 19.11
N TYR A 330 32.03 -7.97 18.81
CA TYR A 330 31.94 -9.08 19.77
C TYR A 330 33.31 -9.39 20.39
N CYS A 331 34.35 -9.56 19.58
CA CYS A 331 35.69 -9.86 20.08
C CYS A 331 36.29 -8.71 20.92
N GLU A 332 36.00 -7.46 20.57
CA GLU A 332 36.43 -6.30 21.36
C GLU A 332 35.66 -6.18 22.69
N LEU A 333 34.38 -6.57 22.75
CA LEU A 333 33.63 -6.67 24.01
C LEU A 333 34.22 -7.73 24.95
N VAL A 334 34.59 -8.91 24.42
CA VAL A 334 35.31 -9.93 25.20
C VAL A 334 36.66 -9.39 25.70
N ARG A 335 37.43 -8.71 24.85
CA ARG A 335 38.72 -8.07 25.22
C ARG A 335 38.56 -6.98 26.30
N LEU A 336 37.40 -6.33 26.38
CA LEU A 336 37.08 -5.35 27.43
C LEU A 336 36.62 -6.01 28.76
N GLY A 337 36.38 -7.33 28.76
CA GLY A 337 36.03 -8.13 29.94
C GLY A 337 34.54 -8.48 30.07
N ALA A 338 33.73 -8.33 29.02
CA ALA A 338 32.34 -8.78 29.01
C ALA A 338 32.26 -10.31 28.87
N SER A 339 31.29 -10.94 29.54
CA SER A 339 31.08 -12.40 29.51
C SER A 339 30.24 -12.82 28.30
N MET A 340 30.67 -12.39 27.10
CA MET A 340 29.95 -12.64 25.85
C MET A 340 29.82 -14.15 25.57
N LYS A 341 28.66 -14.56 25.05
CA LYS A 341 28.28 -15.95 24.75
C LYS A 341 27.57 -16.10 23.42
N VAL A 342 26.70 -15.14 23.09
CA VAL A 342 25.85 -15.20 21.89
C VAL A 342 26.19 -14.04 20.95
N ILE A 343 26.30 -14.34 19.66
CA ILE A 343 26.19 -13.34 18.59
C ILE A 343 24.87 -13.59 17.87
N ASP A 344 24.00 -12.59 17.89
CA ASP A 344 22.68 -12.62 17.29
C ASP A 344 22.68 -11.71 16.07
N ILE A 345 22.42 -12.31 14.90
CA ILE A 345 22.45 -11.62 13.61
C ILE A 345 21.10 -10.97 13.26
N GLY A 346 20.10 -11.14 14.14
CA GLY A 346 18.74 -10.66 13.93
C GLY A 346 18.07 -11.32 12.74
N GLY A 347 17.03 -10.66 12.21
CA GLY A 347 16.39 -11.07 10.97
C GLY A 347 17.18 -10.67 9.72
N GLY A 348 16.68 -11.05 8.55
CA GLY A 348 17.21 -10.62 7.25
C GLY A 348 17.49 -11.74 6.25
N LEU A 349 17.39 -13.01 6.66
CA LEU A 349 17.22 -14.13 5.73
C LEU A 349 15.98 -13.84 4.86
N GLY A 350 16.21 -13.61 3.56
CA GLY A 350 15.16 -13.26 2.61
C GLY A 350 14.49 -14.47 1.96
N ILE A 351 13.54 -14.19 1.08
CA ILE A 351 12.77 -15.18 0.30
C ILE A 351 12.79 -14.78 -1.18
N ASP A 352 12.81 -15.75 -2.08
CA ASP A 352 12.64 -15.53 -3.51
C ASP A 352 11.14 -15.46 -3.88
N TYR A 353 10.52 -14.28 -3.73
CA TYR A 353 9.09 -14.10 -4.03
C TYR A 353 8.78 -14.12 -5.54
N ASP A 354 9.75 -13.79 -6.41
CA ASP A 354 9.54 -13.71 -7.85
C ASP A 354 10.10 -14.89 -8.67
N GLY A 355 10.87 -15.77 -8.02
CA GLY A 355 11.50 -16.92 -8.65
C GLY A 355 12.73 -16.55 -9.50
N SER A 356 13.28 -15.35 -9.35
CA SER A 356 14.42 -14.89 -10.15
C SER A 356 15.77 -15.37 -9.62
N LYS A 357 15.87 -15.69 -8.33
CA LYS A 357 17.14 -15.96 -7.61
C LYS A 357 18.20 -14.88 -7.85
N SER A 358 17.74 -13.64 -8.01
CA SER A 358 18.57 -12.48 -8.35
C SER A 358 18.89 -11.61 -7.13
N ALA A 359 20.01 -10.88 -7.22
CA ALA A 359 20.38 -9.79 -6.33
C ALA A 359 19.83 -8.43 -6.80
N ASP A 360 19.38 -8.34 -8.07
CA ASP A 360 18.90 -7.11 -8.72
C ASP A 360 17.38 -6.90 -8.56
N SER A 361 16.67 -7.80 -7.85
CA SER A 361 15.25 -7.68 -7.51
C SER A 361 15.08 -7.46 -6.01
N ASP A 362 14.39 -6.38 -5.62
CA ASP A 362 14.13 -5.99 -4.23
C ASP A 362 13.27 -7.03 -3.46
N ILE A 363 12.64 -7.99 -4.15
CA ILE A 363 11.79 -9.05 -3.59
C ILE A 363 12.39 -10.46 -3.78
N SER A 364 13.69 -10.56 -4.05
CA SER A 364 14.41 -11.81 -4.29
C SER A 364 15.65 -11.96 -3.39
N VAL A 365 16.29 -13.13 -3.42
CA VAL A 365 17.63 -13.38 -2.87
C VAL A 365 18.49 -14.16 -3.86
N SER A 366 19.80 -13.88 -3.88
CA SER A 366 20.75 -14.53 -4.78
C SER A 366 21.47 -15.75 -4.15
N TYR A 367 20.85 -16.42 -3.18
CA TYR A 367 21.49 -17.47 -2.39
C TYR A 367 20.50 -18.51 -1.85
N SER A 368 21.03 -19.71 -1.59
CA SER A 368 20.36 -20.79 -0.86
C SER A 368 20.52 -20.69 0.67
N LEU A 369 19.73 -21.47 1.40
CA LEU A 369 19.77 -21.55 2.85
C LEU A 369 21.14 -22.00 3.39
N ASP A 370 21.78 -22.95 2.70
CA ASP A 370 23.10 -23.46 3.04
C ASP A 370 24.21 -22.42 2.81
N GLU A 371 24.10 -21.62 1.75
CA GLU A 371 25.02 -20.51 1.46
C GLU A 371 24.86 -19.37 2.48
N TYR A 372 23.64 -19.06 2.91
CA TYR A 372 23.37 -18.13 4.01
C TYR A 372 24.04 -18.59 5.30
N ALA A 373 23.76 -19.82 5.74
CA ALA A 373 24.34 -20.39 6.96
C ALA A 373 25.87 -20.46 6.90
N THR A 374 26.41 -20.93 5.77
CA THR A 374 27.86 -20.99 5.53
C THR A 374 28.51 -19.61 5.57
N ALA A 375 27.90 -18.58 4.97
CA ALA A 375 28.42 -17.22 5.01
C ALA A 375 28.50 -16.66 6.43
N VAL A 376 27.46 -16.88 7.25
CA VAL A 376 27.42 -16.44 8.66
C VAL A 376 28.50 -17.16 9.49
N VAL A 377 28.50 -18.50 9.49
CA VAL A 377 29.45 -19.29 10.30
C VAL A 377 30.89 -18.96 9.93
N LYS A 378 31.20 -18.86 8.63
CA LYS A 378 32.53 -18.54 8.12
C LYS A 378 32.98 -17.12 8.50
N ALA A 379 32.10 -16.13 8.43
CA ALA A 379 32.41 -14.75 8.81
C ALA A 379 32.73 -14.64 10.32
N VAL A 380 31.92 -15.26 11.19
CA VAL A 380 32.18 -15.26 12.64
C VAL A 380 33.46 -16.05 12.96
N SER A 381 33.62 -17.26 12.41
CA SER A 381 34.78 -18.11 12.66
C SER A 381 36.11 -17.44 12.29
N PHE A 382 36.17 -16.82 11.11
CA PHE A 382 37.34 -16.10 10.62
C PHE A 382 37.80 -14.97 11.55
N VAL A 383 36.85 -14.27 12.19
CA VAL A 383 37.16 -13.19 13.14
C VAL A 383 37.55 -13.75 14.52
N CYS A 384 36.79 -14.70 15.05
CA CYS A 384 37.07 -15.35 16.33
C CYS A 384 38.45 -16.02 16.36
N GLY A 385 38.76 -16.82 15.33
CA GLY A 385 40.06 -17.50 15.19
C GLY A 385 41.24 -16.54 15.09
N ARG A 386 41.10 -15.44 14.33
CA ARG A 386 42.12 -14.37 14.24
C ARG A 386 42.38 -13.65 15.56
N LYS A 387 41.38 -13.59 16.44
CA LYS A 387 41.46 -12.94 17.77
C LYS A 387 41.74 -13.94 18.91
N GLN A 388 41.81 -15.24 18.61
CA GLN A 388 41.89 -16.35 19.58
C GLN A 388 40.77 -16.32 20.63
N ILE A 389 39.57 -15.91 20.22
CA ILE A 389 38.35 -15.89 21.04
C ILE A 389 37.53 -17.15 20.76
N LYS A 390 36.97 -17.77 21.80
CA LYS A 390 36.06 -18.93 21.63
C LYS A 390 34.86 -18.53 20.77
N HIS A 391 34.50 -19.41 19.84
CA HIS A 391 33.29 -19.31 19.01
C HIS A 391 32.01 -19.13 19.88
N PRO A 392 31.19 -18.08 19.64
CA PRO A 392 29.90 -17.88 20.29
C PRO A 392 28.84 -18.89 19.87
N VAL A 393 27.70 -18.90 20.55
CA VAL A 393 26.44 -19.40 19.96
C VAL A 393 25.99 -18.41 18.89
N ILE A 394 25.61 -18.91 17.71
CA ILE A 394 25.03 -18.09 16.64
C ILE A 394 23.50 -18.11 16.79
N CYS A 395 22.89 -16.94 16.87
CA CYS A 395 21.45 -16.72 16.90
C CYS A 395 20.99 -15.97 15.65
N SER A 396 19.75 -16.22 15.20
CA SER A 396 19.10 -15.44 14.14
C SER A 396 17.59 -15.36 14.37
N GLU A 397 17.01 -14.19 14.08
CA GLU A 397 15.56 -13.90 14.18
C GLU A 397 14.88 -14.07 12.81
N SER A 398 14.97 -15.26 12.21
CA SER A 398 14.66 -15.50 10.79
C SER A 398 13.14 -15.60 10.46
N GLY A 399 12.29 -14.83 11.15
CA GLY A 399 10.83 -14.99 11.16
C GLY A 399 10.14 -15.07 9.80
N ARG A 400 10.29 -14.04 8.94
CA ARG A 400 9.70 -14.01 7.59
C ARG A 400 10.00 -15.31 6.82
N ALA A 401 11.26 -15.73 6.79
CA ALA A 401 11.72 -16.94 6.13
C ALA A 401 11.16 -18.26 6.70
N ILE A 402 10.73 -18.27 7.97
CA ILE A 402 10.10 -19.42 8.61
C ILE A 402 8.63 -19.52 8.22
N VAL A 403 7.85 -18.44 8.41
CA VAL A 403 6.38 -18.51 8.31
C VAL A 403 5.80 -18.22 6.93
N SER A 404 6.45 -17.47 6.03
CA SER A 404 5.83 -17.08 4.74
C SER A 404 5.27 -18.26 3.92
N HIS A 405 5.98 -19.39 3.85
CA HIS A 405 5.59 -20.55 3.05
C HIS A 405 4.45 -21.39 3.68
N HIS A 406 4.15 -21.21 4.97
CA HIS A 406 3.24 -22.12 5.67
C HIS A 406 1.76 -21.83 5.43
N SER A 407 1.42 -20.71 4.77
CA SER A 407 0.05 -20.20 4.66
C SER A 407 -0.25 -19.76 3.21
N ILE A 408 -1.43 -20.14 2.72
CA ILE A 408 -1.96 -19.79 1.39
C ILE A 408 -3.32 -19.13 1.58
N LEU A 409 -3.52 -17.95 1.01
CA LEU A 409 -4.81 -17.26 0.98
C LEU A 409 -5.53 -17.62 -0.32
N VAL A 410 -6.65 -18.33 -0.23
CA VAL A 410 -7.50 -18.73 -1.36
C VAL A 410 -8.75 -17.87 -1.40
N PHE A 411 -9.07 -17.37 -2.60
CA PHE A 411 -10.24 -16.55 -2.88
C PHE A 411 -10.84 -16.90 -4.25
N GLU A 412 -12.09 -16.53 -4.46
CA GLU A 412 -12.85 -16.82 -5.68
C GLU A 412 -12.98 -15.59 -6.58
N ALA A 413 -12.89 -15.75 -7.90
CA ALA A 413 -13.32 -14.73 -8.85
C ALA A 413 -14.83 -14.89 -9.12
N VAL A 414 -15.62 -13.95 -8.61
CA VAL A 414 -17.10 -13.99 -8.61
C VAL A 414 -17.66 -13.52 -9.96
N SER A 415 -16.97 -12.61 -10.64
CA SER A 415 -17.33 -12.17 -11.99
C SER A 415 -16.11 -11.61 -12.73
N ALA A 416 -16.21 -11.51 -14.06
CA ALA A 416 -15.21 -10.85 -14.89
C ALA A 416 -15.91 -9.93 -15.89
N THR A 417 -15.30 -8.79 -16.22
CA THR A 417 -15.85 -7.87 -17.22
C THR A 417 -15.71 -8.43 -18.62
N SER A 418 -16.79 -9.04 -19.15
CA SER A 418 -16.87 -9.34 -20.58
C SER A 418 -17.08 -8.06 -21.38
N ARG A 419 -16.31 -7.88 -22.45
CA ARG A 419 -16.65 -6.92 -23.51
C ARG A 419 -17.38 -7.64 -24.63
N ASP A 420 -18.60 -8.07 -24.30
CA ASP A 420 -19.60 -8.51 -25.27
C ASP A 420 -20.09 -7.29 -26.04
N ALA A 421 -19.22 -6.80 -26.92
CA ALA A 421 -19.50 -5.69 -27.82
C ALA A 421 -20.82 -6.01 -28.55
N PRO A 422 -21.87 -5.19 -28.38
CA PRO A 422 -23.19 -5.52 -28.88
C PRO A 422 -23.11 -5.72 -30.40
N VAL A 423 -23.81 -6.72 -30.92
CA VAL A 423 -23.85 -7.01 -32.36
C VAL A 423 -24.60 -5.87 -33.06
N MET A 424 -23.85 -4.83 -33.42
CA MET A 424 -24.33 -3.60 -34.02
C MET A 424 -25.01 -3.93 -35.35
N SER A 425 -26.35 -3.88 -35.36
CA SER A 425 -27.11 -4.11 -36.57
C SER A 425 -26.80 -3.03 -37.61
N GLN A 426 -26.87 -3.39 -38.89
CA GLN A 426 -26.60 -2.44 -39.97
C GLN A 426 -27.56 -1.23 -39.95
N LEU A 427 -28.80 -1.43 -39.48
CA LEU A 427 -29.75 -0.34 -39.24
C LEU A 427 -29.33 0.56 -38.06
N THR A 428 -28.80 -0.02 -36.97
CA THR A 428 -28.32 0.72 -35.80
C THR A 428 -27.17 1.65 -36.18
N LEU A 429 -26.19 1.15 -36.95
CA LEU A 429 -25.09 1.96 -37.48
C LEU A 429 -25.56 3.08 -38.39
N GLN A 430 -26.55 2.81 -39.25
CA GLN A 430 -27.06 3.80 -40.20
C GLN A 430 -27.84 4.92 -39.50
N TYR A 431 -28.77 4.58 -38.59
CA TYR A 431 -29.52 5.55 -37.78
C TYR A 431 -28.60 6.38 -36.88
N PHE A 432 -27.57 5.74 -36.30
CA PHE A 432 -26.52 6.43 -35.55
C PHE A 432 -25.77 7.47 -36.41
N ALA A 433 -25.30 7.07 -37.60
CA ALA A 433 -24.55 7.95 -38.49
C ALA A 433 -25.38 9.14 -38.99
N GLU A 434 -26.68 8.95 -39.24
CA GLU A 434 -27.63 10.01 -39.63
C GLU A 434 -27.92 11.00 -38.48
N GLY A 435 -27.66 10.62 -37.23
CA GLY A 435 -27.82 11.47 -36.03
C GLY A 435 -26.57 12.25 -35.59
N LEU A 436 -25.43 12.09 -36.27
CA LEU A 436 -24.17 12.78 -35.91
C LEU A 436 -24.12 14.22 -36.45
N ALA A 437 -23.53 15.13 -35.67
CA ALA A 437 -23.15 16.46 -36.16
C ALA A 437 -22.12 16.35 -37.31
N GLU A 438 -22.10 17.31 -38.26
CA GLU A 438 -21.32 17.22 -39.51
C GLU A 438 -19.83 16.88 -39.29
N GLU A 439 -19.24 17.38 -38.20
CA GLU A 439 -17.84 17.13 -37.84
C GLU A 439 -17.60 15.70 -37.35
N ALA A 440 -18.51 15.12 -36.57
CA ALA A 440 -18.41 13.70 -36.18
C ALA A 440 -18.72 12.79 -37.38
N HIS A 441 -19.66 13.19 -38.24
CA HIS A 441 -19.94 12.52 -39.50
C HIS A 441 -18.78 12.64 -40.52
N ALA A 442 -17.84 13.59 -40.35
CA ALA A 442 -16.59 13.61 -41.11
C ALA A 442 -15.63 12.49 -40.65
N ASP A 443 -15.43 12.33 -39.34
CA ASP A 443 -14.55 11.28 -38.80
C ASP A 443 -15.12 9.88 -39.05
N TYR A 444 -16.43 9.69 -38.92
CA TYR A 444 -17.09 8.42 -39.28
C TYR A 444 -16.89 8.05 -40.76
N ARG A 445 -16.87 9.04 -41.68
CA ARG A 445 -16.55 8.82 -43.09
C ARG A 445 -15.07 8.52 -43.31
N ASN A 446 -14.16 9.15 -42.57
CA ASN A 446 -12.73 8.85 -42.62
C ASN A 446 -12.44 7.41 -42.16
N LEU A 447 -13.04 7.00 -41.04
CA LEU A 447 -13.04 5.64 -40.50
C LEU A 447 -13.60 4.63 -41.52
N SER A 448 -14.79 4.89 -42.04
CA SER A 448 -15.43 4.01 -43.04
C SER A 448 -14.58 3.86 -44.30
N ALA A 449 -13.97 4.95 -44.77
CA ALA A 449 -13.11 4.93 -45.94
C ALA A 449 -11.78 4.19 -45.70
N ALA A 450 -11.19 4.28 -44.50
CA ALA A 450 -10.02 3.50 -44.10
C ALA A 450 -10.35 2.00 -44.02
N ALA A 451 -11.52 1.64 -43.47
CA ALA A 451 -11.99 0.26 -43.38
C ALA A 451 -12.22 -0.36 -44.77
N ILE A 452 -12.81 0.40 -45.71
CA ILE A 452 -12.95 -0.02 -47.12
C ILE A 452 -11.59 -0.22 -47.82
N ARG A 453 -10.53 0.49 -47.38
CA ARG A 453 -9.16 0.32 -47.88
C ARG A 453 -8.35 -0.78 -47.16
N GLY A 454 -8.88 -1.37 -46.08
CA GLY A 454 -8.17 -2.35 -45.25
C GLY A 454 -7.04 -1.76 -44.39
N GLU A 455 -7.11 -0.46 -44.08
CA GLU A 455 -6.06 0.26 -43.35
C GLU A 455 -6.24 0.15 -41.83
N ASN A 456 -6.03 -1.04 -41.26
CA ASN A 456 -6.35 -1.37 -39.86
C ASN A 456 -5.81 -0.33 -38.84
N GLU A 457 -4.54 0.06 -38.92
CA GLU A 457 -3.94 1.06 -38.02
C GLU A 457 -4.61 2.43 -38.14
N THR A 458 -4.96 2.83 -39.37
CA THR A 458 -5.67 4.08 -39.66
C THR A 458 -7.12 4.04 -39.18
N CYS A 459 -7.76 2.86 -39.18
CA CYS A 459 -9.08 2.67 -38.60
C CYS A 459 -9.07 2.89 -37.08
N LEU A 460 -8.06 2.36 -36.37
CA LEU A 460 -7.91 2.61 -34.92
C LEU A 460 -7.77 4.11 -34.62
N ILE A 461 -6.97 4.84 -35.41
CA ILE A 461 -6.76 6.29 -35.25
C ILE A 461 -8.06 7.07 -35.50
N TYR A 462 -8.81 6.76 -36.57
CA TYR A 462 -10.08 7.46 -36.84
C TYR A 462 -11.20 7.06 -35.88
N ALA A 463 -11.19 5.84 -35.33
CA ALA A 463 -12.13 5.43 -34.28
C ALA A 463 -11.88 6.19 -32.97
N ASP A 464 -10.62 6.40 -32.57
CA ASP A 464 -10.28 7.21 -31.40
C ASP A 464 -10.63 8.70 -31.62
N GLN A 465 -10.37 9.27 -32.80
CA GLN A 465 -10.78 10.65 -33.12
C GLN A 465 -12.30 10.84 -33.07
N LEU A 466 -13.07 9.91 -33.66
CA LEU A 466 -14.52 9.89 -33.57
C LEU A 466 -15.00 9.81 -32.12
N LYS A 467 -14.38 8.94 -31.31
CA LYS A 467 -14.67 8.78 -29.88
C LYS A 467 -14.41 10.05 -29.08
N GLN A 468 -13.23 10.67 -29.25
CA GLN A 468 -12.90 11.92 -28.57
C GLN A 468 -13.91 13.02 -28.92
N ARG A 469 -14.24 13.22 -30.21
CA ARG A 469 -15.20 14.24 -30.63
C ARG A 469 -16.63 13.98 -30.13
N CYS A 470 -17.07 12.72 -30.10
CA CYS A 470 -18.38 12.37 -29.55
C CYS A 470 -18.43 12.54 -28.02
N VAL A 471 -17.34 12.23 -27.31
CA VAL A 471 -17.21 12.49 -25.86
C VAL A 471 -17.22 14.00 -25.56
N GLU A 472 -16.65 14.84 -26.42
CA GLU A 472 -16.75 16.30 -26.32
C GLU A 472 -18.19 16.78 -26.56
N GLN A 473 -18.83 16.34 -27.65
CA GLN A 473 -20.23 16.67 -27.94
C GLN A 473 -21.19 16.19 -26.85
N PHE A 474 -20.92 15.06 -26.20
CA PHE A 474 -21.71 14.57 -25.06
C PHE A 474 -21.57 15.50 -23.83
N LYS A 475 -20.35 15.97 -23.52
CA LYS A 475 -20.10 16.95 -22.44
C LYS A 475 -20.78 18.30 -22.70
N GLU A 476 -20.97 18.67 -23.96
CA GLU A 476 -21.71 19.86 -24.39
C GLU A 476 -23.24 19.67 -24.42
N GLY A 477 -23.73 18.43 -24.28
CA GLY A 477 -25.16 18.09 -24.41
C GLY A 477 -25.66 18.03 -25.87
N ASN A 478 -24.75 17.93 -26.84
CA ASN A 478 -25.05 17.90 -28.27
C ASN A 478 -25.42 16.49 -28.79
N ILE A 479 -25.12 15.41 -28.04
CA ILE A 479 -25.54 14.02 -28.36
C ILE A 479 -26.09 13.29 -27.12
N GLY A 480 -26.95 12.29 -27.35
CA GLY A 480 -27.52 11.42 -26.31
C GLY A 480 -26.60 10.28 -25.85
N ILE A 481 -26.96 9.62 -24.75
CA ILE A 481 -26.20 8.47 -24.20
C ILE A 481 -26.24 7.26 -25.14
N GLU A 482 -27.34 7.08 -25.87
CA GLU A 482 -27.53 6.04 -26.88
C GLU A 482 -26.56 6.22 -28.05
N GLN A 483 -26.28 7.47 -28.42
CA GLN A 483 -25.31 7.80 -29.47
C GLN A 483 -23.88 7.58 -28.97
N LEU A 484 -23.58 7.96 -27.73
CA LEU A 484 -22.26 7.68 -27.13
C LEU A 484 -21.99 6.17 -27.02
N ALA A 485 -22.97 5.39 -26.58
CA ALA A 485 -22.88 3.92 -26.52
C ALA A 485 -22.70 3.28 -27.91
N ALA A 486 -23.32 3.84 -28.95
CA ALA A 486 -23.12 3.41 -30.34
C ALA A 486 -21.70 3.72 -30.86
N VAL A 487 -21.10 4.86 -30.45
CA VAL A 487 -19.69 5.16 -30.72
C VAL A 487 -18.80 4.12 -30.03
N ASP A 488 -19.02 3.86 -28.75
CA ASP A 488 -18.20 2.90 -27.98
C ASP A 488 -18.27 1.48 -28.57
N GLY A 489 -19.47 1.00 -28.93
CA GLY A 489 -19.66 -0.28 -29.60
C GLY A 489 -18.98 -0.35 -30.98
N LEU A 490 -19.00 0.75 -31.75
CA LEU A 490 -18.27 0.85 -33.01
C LEU A 490 -16.74 0.82 -32.79
N CYS A 491 -16.22 1.53 -31.78
CA CYS A 491 -14.79 1.56 -31.46
C CYS A 491 -14.28 0.20 -30.97
N ASP A 492 -15.02 -0.51 -30.12
CA ASP A 492 -14.68 -1.87 -29.71
C ASP A 492 -14.77 -2.86 -30.90
N PHE A 493 -15.77 -2.72 -31.79
CA PHE A 493 -15.85 -3.52 -33.02
C PHE A 493 -14.66 -3.29 -33.95
N VAL A 494 -14.30 -2.02 -34.22
CA VAL A 494 -13.13 -1.65 -35.03
C VAL A 494 -11.84 -2.18 -34.39
N SER A 495 -11.71 -2.15 -33.06
CA SER A 495 -10.53 -2.66 -32.36
C SER A 495 -10.38 -4.18 -32.54
N LYS A 496 -11.48 -4.94 -32.40
CA LYS A 496 -11.51 -6.38 -32.67
C LYS A 496 -11.21 -6.69 -34.15
N ALA A 497 -11.84 -5.97 -35.09
CA ALA A 497 -11.64 -6.17 -36.52
C ALA A 497 -10.23 -5.80 -37.02
N ALA A 498 -9.59 -4.81 -36.37
CA ALA A 498 -8.21 -4.40 -36.69
C ALA A 498 -7.15 -5.42 -36.23
N GLY A 499 -7.51 -6.39 -35.39
CA GLY A 499 -6.58 -7.35 -34.79
C GLY A 499 -5.81 -6.80 -33.60
N ALA A 500 -6.38 -5.84 -32.85
CA ALA A 500 -5.81 -5.41 -31.58
C ALA A 500 -5.81 -6.58 -30.58
N ALA A 501 -4.82 -6.61 -29.68
CA ALA A 501 -4.77 -7.60 -28.61
C ALA A 501 -5.98 -7.48 -27.67
N ASP A 502 -6.50 -8.61 -27.19
CA ASP A 502 -7.66 -8.62 -26.29
C ASP A 502 -7.46 -7.70 -25.08
N PRO A 503 -8.48 -6.88 -24.74
CA PRO A 503 -8.36 -5.95 -23.62
C PRO A 503 -8.21 -6.73 -22.30
N VAL A 504 -7.30 -6.25 -21.45
CA VAL A 504 -7.15 -6.74 -20.08
C VAL A 504 -8.49 -6.60 -19.36
N ARG A 505 -9.04 -7.74 -18.90
CA ARG A 505 -10.33 -7.78 -18.20
C ARG A 505 -10.15 -7.49 -16.71
N THR A 506 -11.21 -7.07 -16.04
CA THR A 506 -11.24 -6.97 -14.57
C THR A 506 -11.92 -8.22 -14.03
N TYR A 507 -11.25 -8.98 -13.17
CA TYR A 507 -11.84 -10.07 -12.42
C TYR A 507 -12.15 -9.57 -11.00
N ASN A 508 -13.43 -9.56 -10.64
CA ASN A 508 -13.89 -9.16 -9.32
C ASN A 508 -13.77 -10.35 -8.37
N VAL A 509 -12.96 -10.24 -7.32
CA VAL A 509 -12.61 -11.34 -6.42
C VAL A 509 -13.21 -11.16 -5.02
N ASN A 510 -13.62 -12.27 -4.41
CA ASN A 510 -14.21 -12.36 -3.08
C ASN A 510 -13.13 -12.15 -1.99
N LEU A 511 -12.70 -10.90 -1.82
CA LEU A 511 -11.51 -10.53 -1.07
C LEU A 511 -11.58 -9.07 -0.57
N SER A 512 -10.74 -8.73 0.41
CA SER A 512 -10.31 -7.37 0.73
C SER A 512 -8.77 -7.33 0.78
N VAL A 513 -8.15 -6.51 -0.06
CA VAL A 513 -6.70 -6.30 -0.16
C VAL A 513 -6.18 -5.63 1.12
N PHE A 514 -6.88 -4.63 1.63
CA PHE A 514 -6.53 -3.95 2.88
C PHE A 514 -6.56 -4.87 4.11
N THR A 515 -7.40 -5.91 4.08
CA THR A 515 -7.55 -6.87 5.18
C THR A 515 -6.60 -8.06 5.05
N SER A 516 -6.36 -8.56 3.84
CA SER A 516 -5.66 -9.84 3.63
C SER A 516 -4.31 -9.72 2.92
N ILE A 517 -4.00 -8.57 2.30
CA ILE A 517 -2.75 -8.30 1.57
C ILE A 517 -2.16 -6.91 1.89
N PRO A 518 -2.02 -6.50 3.16
CA PRO A 518 -1.60 -5.14 3.53
C PRO A 518 -0.21 -4.73 3.01
N ASP A 519 0.80 -5.62 3.00
CA ASP A 519 2.13 -5.29 2.44
C ASP A 519 2.07 -4.92 0.92
N PHE A 520 1.07 -5.40 0.15
CA PHE A 520 0.94 -5.03 -1.28
C PHE A 520 0.51 -3.57 -1.43
N TRP A 521 -0.51 -3.15 -0.68
CA TRP A 521 -0.98 -1.77 -0.67
C TRP A 521 0.05 -0.82 -0.01
N GLY A 522 0.55 -1.18 1.17
CA GLY A 522 1.37 -0.28 2.00
C GLY A 522 2.84 -0.11 1.56
N ILE A 523 3.45 -1.12 0.91
CA ILE A 523 4.88 -1.08 0.52
C ILE A 523 5.18 -1.61 -0.89
N GLU A 524 4.16 -1.83 -1.73
CA GLU A 524 4.25 -2.45 -3.07
C GLU A 524 4.84 -3.88 -3.09
N GLN A 525 4.75 -4.64 -1.99
CA GLN A 525 5.24 -6.02 -1.94
C GLN A 525 4.42 -6.91 -2.88
N LEU A 526 5.07 -7.51 -3.87
CA LEU A 526 4.44 -8.48 -4.75
C LEU A 526 4.42 -9.88 -4.12
N PHE A 527 3.34 -10.61 -4.38
CA PHE A 527 3.16 -12.01 -3.98
C PHE A 527 2.85 -12.85 -5.22
N PRO A 528 3.25 -14.14 -5.28
CA PRO A 528 2.74 -15.05 -6.30
C PRO A 528 1.24 -15.24 -6.13
N ILE A 529 0.48 -14.87 -7.17
CA ILE A 529 -0.96 -15.09 -7.26
C ILE A 529 -1.22 -15.89 -8.53
N VAL A 530 -1.84 -17.05 -8.40
CA VAL A 530 -2.09 -18.00 -9.50
C VAL A 530 -3.46 -18.66 -9.34
N PRO A 531 -4.09 -19.15 -10.43
CA PRO A 531 -5.20 -20.09 -10.32
C PRO A 531 -4.72 -21.36 -9.59
N ILE A 532 -5.54 -21.94 -8.70
CA ILE A 532 -5.17 -23.20 -8.02
C ILE A 532 -5.61 -24.46 -8.77
N HIS A 533 -6.36 -24.29 -9.87
CA HIS A 533 -6.95 -25.33 -10.71
C HIS A 533 -7.06 -24.87 -12.17
N LYS A 534 -7.48 -25.77 -13.08
CA LYS A 534 -7.48 -25.60 -14.55
C LYS A 534 -6.08 -25.37 -15.16
N LEU A 535 -4.99 -25.69 -14.46
CA LEU A 535 -3.62 -25.49 -14.96
C LEU A 535 -3.20 -26.52 -16.01
N ASP A 536 -4.03 -27.53 -16.28
CA ASP A 536 -4.01 -28.38 -17.47
C ASP A 536 -4.50 -27.64 -18.74
N GLN A 537 -5.25 -26.56 -18.59
CA GLN A 537 -5.81 -25.76 -19.67
C GLN A 537 -4.98 -24.49 -19.91
N ARG A 538 -5.08 -23.95 -21.14
CA ARG A 538 -4.44 -22.69 -21.50
C ARG A 538 -5.29 -21.50 -21.04
N PRO A 539 -4.73 -20.50 -20.34
CA PRO A 539 -5.44 -19.27 -20.02
C PRO A 539 -5.97 -18.55 -21.27
N GLY A 540 -7.27 -18.30 -21.32
CA GLY A 540 -7.97 -17.67 -22.45
C GLY A 540 -7.94 -16.14 -22.43
N ALA A 541 -7.63 -15.51 -21.30
CA ALA A 541 -7.62 -14.07 -21.11
C ALA A 541 -6.38 -13.58 -20.35
N ARG A 542 -6.22 -12.25 -20.31
CA ARG A 542 -5.40 -11.56 -19.30
C ARG A 542 -6.30 -10.64 -18.47
N GLY A 543 -6.02 -10.49 -17.18
CA GLY A 543 -6.81 -9.63 -16.31
C GLY A 543 -6.05 -9.00 -15.15
N ILE A 544 -6.63 -7.95 -14.58
CA ILE A 544 -6.32 -7.45 -13.25
C ILE A 544 -7.36 -7.99 -12.26
N LEU A 545 -7.02 -8.01 -10.98
CA LEU A 545 -7.97 -8.38 -9.92
C LEU A 545 -8.50 -7.10 -9.26
N SER A 546 -9.81 -7.01 -9.05
CA SER A 546 -10.47 -5.98 -8.23
C SER A 546 -11.13 -6.68 -7.05
N ASP A 547 -10.99 -6.14 -5.85
CA ASP A 547 -11.57 -6.74 -4.64
C ASP A 547 -13.03 -6.27 -4.42
N LEU A 548 -13.62 -6.55 -3.25
CA LEU A 548 -15.00 -6.19 -2.93
C LEU A 548 -15.18 -4.79 -2.35
N THR A 549 -14.10 -4.04 -2.11
CA THR A 549 -14.18 -2.71 -1.52
C THR A 549 -14.71 -1.68 -2.52
N CYS A 550 -15.20 -0.56 -2.02
CA CYS A 550 -15.59 0.58 -2.87
C CYS A 550 -14.41 1.53 -3.14
N ASP A 551 -13.21 1.18 -2.71
CA ASP A 551 -12.00 1.97 -2.89
C ASP A 551 -11.28 1.56 -4.18
N SER A 552 -10.83 2.55 -4.95
CA SER A 552 -10.09 2.32 -6.19
C SER A 552 -8.69 1.73 -6.00
N ASP A 553 -8.14 1.78 -4.79
CA ASP A 553 -6.90 1.08 -4.42
C ASP A 553 -7.13 -0.40 -4.05
N GLY A 554 -8.39 -0.85 -3.95
CA GLY A 554 -8.80 -2.24 -3.76
C GLY A 554 -8.58 -3.13 -4.99
N LYS A 555 -7.36 -3.12 -5.55
CA LYS A 555 -7.02 -3.78 -6.82
C LYS A 555 -5.60 -4.33 -6.82
N ILE A 556 -5.37 -5.35 -7.65
CA ILE A 556 -4.06 -5.94 -7.91
C ILE A 556 -3.78 -5.82 -9.41
N ASP A 557 -2.93 -4.85 -9.77
CA ASP A 557 -2.51 -4.52 -11.14
C ASP A 557 -1.00 -4.66 -11.38
N LYS A 558 -0.27 -5.25 -10.42
CA LYS A 558 1.17 -5.60 -10.51
C LYS A 558 1.36 -7.06 -10.11
N PHE A 559 2.04 -7.85 -10.96
CA PHE A 559 2.24 -9.28 -10.77
C PHE A 559 3.71 -9.71 -10.94
N ILE A 560 4.03 -10.91 -10.47
CA ILE A 560 5.39 -11.48 -10.42
C ILE A 560 6.09 -11.45 -11.78
N GLY A 561 7.17 -10.66 -11.86
CA GLY A 561 7.92 -10.38 -13.09
C GLY A 561 7.75 -8.96 -13.66
N GLY A 562 6.93 -8.11 -13.01
CA GLY A 562 6.64 -6.76 -13.50
C GLY A 562 5.53 -6.70 -14.54
N GLU A 563 4.71 -7.76 -14.63
CA GLU A 563 3.54 -7.82 -15.51
C GLU A 563 2.39 -6.98 -14.92
N SER A 564 1.69 -6.20 -15.75
CA SER A 564 0.53 -5.38 -15.34
C SER A 564 -0.82 -6.10 -15.42
N SER A 565 -0.80 -7.42 -15.65
CA SER A 565 -1.98 -8.29 -15.69
C SER A 565 -1.56 -9.75 -15.56
N LEU A 566 -2.44 -10.59 -15.04
CA LEU A 566 -2.24 -12.03 -14.88
C LEU A 566 -2.95 -12.79 -16.02
N PRO A 567 -2.34 -13.81 -16.65
CA PRO A 567 -3.07 -14.75 -17.51
C PRO A 567 -4.11 -15.52 -16.69
N LEU A 568 -5.36 -15.58 -17.16
CA LEU A 568 -6.49 -16.18 -16.45
C LEU A 568 -7.41 -16.96 -17.40
N HIS A 569 -8.09 -17.98 -16.86
CA HIS A 569 -9.12 -18.75 -17.54
C HIS A 569 -10.47 -18.04 -17.50
N ASP A 570 -11.29 -18.27 -18.52
CA ASP A 570 -12.66 -17.75 -18.57
C ASP A 570 -13.56 -18.40 -17.49
N LEU A 571 -14.51 -17.59 -17.00
CA LEU A 571 -15.46 -17.97 -15.93
C LEU A 571 -16.63 -18.79 -16.50
N GLU A 572 -16.33 -19.98 -17.02
CA GLU A 572 -17.33 -20.89 -17.57
C GLU A 572 -17.91 -21.83 -16.50
N GLY A 573 -19.25 -21.88 -16.43
CA GLY A 573 -20.02 -22.86 -15.65
C GLY A 573 -20.39 -22.41 -14.24
N SER A 574 -21.02 -23.32 -13.48
CA SER A 574 -21.45 -23.11 -12.09
C SER A 574 -20.45 -23.66 -11.06
N GLY A 575 -19.17 -23.75 -11.42
CA GLY A 575 -18.08 -24.21 -10.55
C GLY A 575 -17.10 -23.08 -10.29
N GLY A 576 -16.86 -22.77 -9.01
CA GLY A 576 -16.06 -21.61 -8.60
C GLY A 576 -14.64 -21.59 -9.17
N TYR A 577 -14.16 -20.41 -9.53
CA TYR A 577 -12.81 -20.19 -10.06
C TYR A 577 -11.93 -19.60 -8.97
N TYR A 578 -10.99 -20.41 -8.46
CA TYR A 578 -10.24 -20.12 -7.25
C TYR A 578 -8.79 -19.73 -7.59
N LEU A 579 -8.35 -18.63 -6.99
CA LEU A 579 -6.97 -18.16 -7.04
C LEU A 579 -6.36 -18.30 -5.64
N GLY A 580 -5.06 -18.55 -5.59
CA GLY A 580 -4.27 -18.59 -4.37
C GLY A 580 -3.20 -17.51 -4.39
N MET A 581 -3.09 -16.75 -3.30
CA MET A 581 -1.90 -15.97 -2.98
C MET A 581 -0.97 -16.79 -2.07
N PHE A 582 0.28 -16.91 -2.48
CA PHE A 582 1.31 -17.70 -1.81
C PHE A 582 2.33 -16.81 -1.11
N LEU A 583 3.14 -17.40 -0.23
CA LEU A 583 4.22 -16.73 0.54
C LEU A 583 3.75 -15.65 1.53
N GLY A 584 2.43 -15.52 1.75
CA GLY A 584 1.79 -14.51 2.59
C GLY A 584 1.77 -14.80 4.10
N GLY A 585 2.31 -15.92 4.58
CA GLY A 585 2.24 -16.31 6.00
C GLY A 585 3.05 -15.44 6.99
N ALA A 586 3.67 -14.35 6.53
CA ALA A 586 4.37 -13.36 7.34
C ALA A 586 3.73 -11.98 7.17
N TYR A 587 3.53 -11.25 8.27
CA TYR A 587 2.98 -9.89 8.39
C TYR A 587 1.52 -9.70 7.96
N GLN A 588 1.03 -10.35 6.90
CA GLN A 588 -0.30 -10.07 6.33
C GLN A 588 -1.43 -10.21 7.34
N GLU A 589 -1.43 -11.30 8.12
CA GLU A 589 -2.43 -11.58 9.16
C GLU A 589 -2.36 -10.61 10.35
N ALA A 590 -1.21 -9.97 10.57
CA ALA A 590 -0.94 -9.10 11.71
C ALA A 590 -1.14 -7.61 11.41
N LEU A 591 -1.16 -7.24 10.12
CA LEU A 591 -1.33 -5.86 9.63
C LEU A 591 -2.69 -5.63 8.97
N GLY A 592 -3.54 -6.66 8.86
CA GLY A 592 -4.85 -6.59 8.20
C GLY A 592 -5.82 -5.63 8.88
N GLY A 593 -6.34 -4.65 8.12
CA GLY A 593 -7.34 -3.70 8.60
C GLY A 593 -8.78 -4.13 8.29
N VAL A 594 -9.77 -3.52 8.97
CA VAL A 594 -11.21 -3.75 8.73
C VAL A 594 -11.82 -2.69 7.78
N HIS A 595 -11.13 -2.40 6.67
CA HIS A 595 -11.64 -1.48 5.64
C HIS A 595 -12.99 -2.01 5.10
N ASN A 596 -13.97 -1.12 4.90
CA ASN A 596 -15.37 -1.46 4.58
C ASN A 596 -16.02 -2.51 5.51
N LEU A 597 -15.51 -2.69 6.73
CA LEU A 597 -15.93 -3.72 7.69
C LEU A 597 -15.76 -5.17 7.18
N PHE A 598 -14.84 -5.40 6.24
CA PHE A 598 -14.40 -6.76 5.93
C PHE A 598 -13.50 -7.29 7.05
N GLY A 599 -13.92 -8.40 7.66
CA GLY A 599 -13.14 -9.13 8.66
C GLY A 599 -12.08 -10.04 8.03
N GLY A 600 -11.31 -10.75 8.87
CA GLY A 600 -10.35 -11.75 8.40
C GLY A 600 -10.99 -12.94 7.65
N PRO A 601 -10.20 -13.68 6.85
CA PRO A 601 -10.65 -14.90 6.17
C PRO A 601 -10.99 -16.03 7.15
N SER A 602 -11.79 -17.02 6.71
CA SER A 602 -11.94 -18.29 7.41
C SER A 602 -10.62 -19.06 7.44
N VAL A 603 -10.24 -19.66 8.57
CA VAL A 603 -8.93 -20.29 8.76
C VAL A 603 -9.04 -21.82 8.82
N VAL A 604 -8.26 -22.51 7.99
CA VAL A 604 -8.20 -23.98 7.91
C VAL A 604 -6.76 -24.45 8.14
N ARG A 605 -6.58 -25.44 9.02
CA ARG A 605 -5.27 -25.98 9.39
C ARG A 605 -5.16 -27.43 8.91
N VAL A 606 -4.28 -27.67 7.95
CA VAL A 606 -4.16 -28.95 7.23
C VAL A 606 -2.81 -29.60 7.50
N SER A 607 -2.83 -30.90 7.81
CA SER A 607 -1.61 -31.71 7.96
C SER A 607 -1.64 -32.92 7.03
N GLN A 608 -0.47 -33.47 6.70
CA GLN A 608 -0.40 -34.71 5.92
C GLN A 608 -1.06 -35.85 6.71
N SER A 609 -1.74 -36.76 5.99
CA SER A 609 -2.20 -38.02 6.58
C SER A 609 -2.12 -39.14 5.54
N ASP A 610 -2.00 -40.37 6.00
CA ASP A 610 -1.98 -41.56 5.12
C ASP A 610 -3.41 -42.00 4.72
N GLY A 611 -4.41 -41.13 4.92
CA GLY A 611 -5.79 -41.32 4.51
C GLY A 611 -6.01 -41.16 3.00
N PRO A 612 -7.23 -41.46 2.49
CA PRO A 612 -7.53 -41.52 1.06
C PRO A 612 -7.46 -40.18 0.29
N HIS A 613 -7.16 -39.08 0.99
CA HIS A 613 -7.00 -37.74 0.42
C HIS A 613 -5.60 -37.16 0.65
N SER A 614 -4.66 -37.92 1.24
CA SER A 614 -3.30 -37.50 1.61
C SER A 614 -3.21 -36.38 2.67
N PHE A 615 -4.34 -35.83 3.13
CA PHE A 615 -4.39 -34.79 4.17
C PHE A 615 -5.49 -35.04 5.21
N ALA A 616 -5.39 -34.35 6.34
CA ALA A 616 -6.45 -34.23 7.34
C ALA A 616 -6.63 -32.75 7.73
N VAL A 617 -7.89 -32.29 7.86
CA VAL A 617 -8.18 -30.99 8.47
C VAL A 617 -8.13 -31.15 9.98
N THR A 618 -7.12 -30.52 10.60
CA THR A 618 -6.88 -30.58 12.06
C THR A 618 -7.60 -29.47 12.82
N ARG A 619 -7.96 -28.37 12.15
CA ARG A 619 -8.78 -27.29 12.68
C ARG A 619 -9.47 -26.55 11.53
N ALA A 620 -10.70 -26.12 11.77
CA ALA A 620 -11.48 -25.24 10.91
C ALA A 620 -12.07 -24.14 11.81
N VAL A 621 -12.02 -22.88 11.37
CA VAL A 621 -12.58 -21.72 12.10
C VAL A 621 -13.17 -20.76 11.06
N PRO A 622 -14.43 -20.33 11.18
CA PRO A 622 -14.98 -19.29 10.30
C PRO A 622 -14.29 -17.94 10.54
N GLY A 623 -14.30 -17.08 9.52
CA GLY A 623 -13.88 -15.69 9.68
C GLY A 623 -14.85 -14.90 10.58
N PRO A 624 -14.47 -13.70 11.06
CA PRO A 624 -15.35 -12.87 11.88
C PRO A 624 -16.67 -12.56 11.16
N SER A 625 -17.78 -12.74 11.87
CA SER A 625 -19.10 -12.40 11.37
C SER A 625 -19.30 -10.89 11.25
N CYS A 626 -20.34 -10.45 10.53
CA CYS A 626 -20.77 -9.05 10.52
C CYS A 626 -20.93 -8.49 11.94
N GLY A 627 -21.51 -9.27 12.86
CA GLY A 627 -21.63 -8.91 14.27
C GLY A 627 -20.28 -8.75 14.96
N ASP A 628 -19.31 -9.61 14.70
CA ASP A 628 -17.98 -9.51 15.31
C ASP A 628 -17.21 -8.27 14.84
N VAL A 629 -17.26 -7.95 13.54
CA VAL A 629 -16.63 -6.73 13.01
C VAL A 629 -17.35 -5.46 13.51
N LEU A 630 -18.67 -5.49 13.67
CA LEU A 630 -19.43 -4.41 14.31
C LEU A 630 -19.02 -4.20 15.78
N ARG A 631 -18.75 -5.27 16.54
CA ARG A 631 -18.23 -5.16 17.93
C ARG A 631 -16.81 -4.57 17.97
N VAL A 632 -15.95 -4.81 16.97
CA VAL A 632 -14.65 -4.10 16.84
C VAL A 632 -14.86 -2.58 16.72
N MET A 633 -15.93 -2.16 16.05
CA MET A 633 -16.33 -0.75 15.93
C MET A 633 -17.20 -0.23 17.09
N GLN A 634 -17.21 -0.93 18.24
CA GLN A 634 -17.93 -0.57 19.46
C GLN A 634 -19.47 -0.51 19.32
N HIS A 635 -20.04 -1.23 18.34
CA HIS A 635 -21.48 -1.48 18.28
C HIS A 635 -21.88 -2.72 19.08
N GLU A 636 -23.16 -2.79 19.47
CA GLU A 636 -23.80 -3.95 20.09
C GLU A 636 -24.78 -4.58 19.08
N PRO A 637 -24.38 -5.61 18.31
CA PRO A 637 -25.21 -6.25 17.28
C PRO A 637 -26.58 -6.70 17.79
N GLU A 638 -26.65 -7.12 19.05
CA GLU A 638 -27.85 -7.58 19.74
C GLU A 638 -28.88 -6.46 19.87
N LEU A 639 -28.44 -5.23 20.22
CA LEU A 639 -29.31 -4.05 20.23
C LEU A 639 -29.68 -3.59 18.81
N MET A 640 -28.73 -3.66 17.87
CA MET A 640 -29.01 -3.34 16.46
C MET A 640 -30.08 -4.27 15.87
N PHE A 641 -30.03 -5.55 16.20
CA PHE A 641 -31.03 -6.53 15.80
C PHE A 641 -32.41 -6.21 16.39
N GLU A 642 -32.53 -5.99 17.70
CA GLU A 642 -33.81 -5.66 18.32
C GLU A 642 -34.40 -4.33 17.81
N MET A 643 -33.57 -3.32 17.50
CA MET A 643 -34.02 -2.10 16.82
C MET A 643 -34.57 -2.36 15.41
N LEU A 644 -33.93 -3.24 14.63
CA LEU A 644 -34.40 -3.63 13.29
C LEU A 644 -35.67 -4.49 13.36
N LYS A 645 -35.77 -5.37 14.36
CA LYS A 645 -36.93 -6.23 14.62
C LYS A 645 -38.17 -5.41 15.02
N HIS A 646 -38.05 -4.44 15.93
CA HIS A 646 -39.14 -3.50 16.21
C HIS A 646 -39.54 -2.70 14.95
N ARG A 647 -38.58 -2.37 14.07
CA ARG A 647 -38.88 -1.73 12.77
C ARG A 647 -39.63 -2.64 11.81
N ILE A 648 -39.44 -3.96 11.87
CA ILE A 648 -40.24 -4.92 11.12
C ILE A 648 -41.66 -4.98 11.69
N GLU A 649 -41.79 -5.11 13.02
CA GLU A 649 -43.07 -5.16 13.73
C GLU A 649 -43.94 -3.90 13.52
N GLU A 650 -43.32 -2.73 13.32
CA GLU A 650 -44.00 -1.46 13.02
C GLU A 650 -44.52 -1.37 11.56
N PHE A 651 -43.81 -1.97 10.58
CA PHE A 651 -44.07 -1.74 9.14
C PHE A 651 -44.56 -2.98 8.36
N VAL A 652 -44.41 -4.20 8.87
CA VAL A 652 -44.83 -5.45 8.20
C VAL A 652 -46.09 -5.99 8.85
N GLN A 653 -47.21 -5.91 8.12
CA GLN A 653 -48.55 -6.26 8.62
C GLN A 653 -48.84 -7.78 8.71
N SER A 654 -47.88 -8.61 8.31
CA SER A 654 -48.00 -10.07 8.26
C SER A 654 -46.98 -10.70 9.20
N ASN A 655 -47.46 -11.47 10.18
CA ASN A 655 -46.59 -12.07 11.20
C ASN A 655 -45.62 -13.11 10.61
N GLU A 656 -46.01 -13.83 9.55
CA GLU A 656 -45.15 -14.83 8.91
C GLU A 656 -44.03 -14.16 8.11
N ASP A 657 -44.35 -13.15 7.29
CA ASP A 657 -43.36 -12.37 6.55
C ASP A 657 -42.42 -11.59 7.49
N GLY A 658 -42.97 -11.03 8.58
CA GLY A 658 -42.20 -10.30 9.59
C GLY A 658 -41.21 -11.20 10.34
N LEU A 659 -41.65 -12.39 10.76
CA LEU A 659 -40.78 -13.37 11.40
C LEU A 659 -39.69 -13.87 10.44
N ALA A 660 -40.03 -14.15 9.18
CA ALA A 660 -39.06 -14.59 8.18
C ALA A 660 -38.02 -13.51 7.86
N LEU A 661 -38.45 -12.25 7.74
CA LEU A 661 -37.55 -11.10 7.55
C LEU A 661 -36.63 -10.89 8.77
N ALA A 662 -37.15 -11.01 10.00
CA ALA A 662 -36.36 -10.91 11.22
C ALA A 662 -35.29 -12.02 11.28
N ASN A 663 -35.66 -13.27 10.96
CA ASN A 663 -34.72 -14.39 10.90
C ASN A 663 -33.62 -14.18 9.84
N GLY A 664 -33.96 -13.58 8.69
CA GLY A 664 -32.99 -13.21 7.65
C GLY A 664 -32.00 -12.13 8.10
N ILE A 665 -32.47 -11.12 8.85
CA ILE A 665 -31.59 -10.11 9.46
C ILE A 665 -30.70 -10.73 10.55
N ALA A 666 -31.25 -11.59 11.42
CA ALA A 666 -30.47 -12.29 12.45
C ALA A 666 -29.34 -13.14 11.82
N SER A 667 -29.66 -13.93 10.79
CA SER A 667 -28.67 -14.67 9.99
C SER A 667 -27.60 -13.75 9.40
N SER A 668 -27.97 -12.55 8.93
CA SER A 668 -27.04 -11.58 8.34
C SER A 668 -26.01 -11.02 9.34
N PHE A 669 -26.33 -10.98 10.63
CA PHE A 669 -25.34 -10.65 11.68
C PHE A 669 -24.35 -11.79 11.96
N HIS A 670 -24.72 -13.04 11.70
CA HIS A 670 -23.88 -14.22 11.94
C HIS A 670 -23.04 -14.68 10.72
N ASN A 671 -23.43 -14.29 9.51
CA ASN A 671 -22.64 -14.52 8.29
C ASN A 671 -21.36 -13.67 8.28
N MET A 672 -20.36 -14.07 7.49
CA MET A 672 -19.21 -13.21 7.19
C MET A 672 -19.65 -12.04 6.28
N PRO A 673 -18.93 -10.89 6.28
CA PRO A 673 -19.23 -9.75 5.41
C PRO A 673 -18.91 -9.97 3.92
N TYR A 674 -18.33 -11.13 3.57
CA TYR A 674 -17.92 -11.49 2.22
C TYR A 674 -19.08 -12.04 1.37
N LEU A 675 -18.87 -12.15 0.05
CA LEU A 675 -19.92 -12.67 -0.85
C LEU A 675 -20.07 -14.18 -0.71
N VAL A 676 -21.33 -14.64 -0.78
CA VAL A 676 -21.66 -16.07 -0.83
C VAL A 676 -22.05 -16.45 -2.25
N ALA A 677 -21.38 -17.47 -2.81
CA ALA A 677 -21.65 -17.96 -4.16
C ALA A 677 -22.96 -18.78 -4.18
N GLY A 678 -23.93 -18.33 -4.99
CA GLY A 678 -25.16 -19.08 -5.31
C GLY A 678 -26.45 -18.42 -4.81
N SER A 679 -27.40 -18.22 -5.73
CA SER A 679 -28.68 -17.53 -5.49
C SER A 679 -29.60 -18.19 -4.45
N SER A 680 -29.32 -19.45 -4.07
CA SER A 680 -30.08 -20.23 -3.09
C SER A 680 -29.65 -20.01 -1.63
N SER A 681 -28.51 -19.37 -1.37
CA SER A 681 -28.04 -19.13 0.00
C SER A 681 -28.56 -17.83 0.65
N CYS A 682 -29.38 -17.06 -0.08
CA CYS A 682 -29.99 -15.86 0.46
C CYS A 682 -31.16 -16.22 1.38
N CYS A 683 -30.94 -16.15 2.70
CA CYS A 683 -31.97 -16.41 3.71
C CYS A 683 -33.22 -15.52 3.54
N LEU A 684 -33.07 -14.31 2.96
CA LEU A 684 -34.15 -13.38 2.67
C LEU A 684 -35.01 -13.79 1.46
N THR A 685 -34.51 -14.56 0.48
CA THR A 685 -35.32 -15.05 -0.65
C THR A 685 -35.88 -16.46 -0.42
N ALA A 686 -35.25 -17.26 0.46
CA ALA A 686 -35.81 -18.52 0.94
C ALA A 686 -37.18 -18.31 1.63
N ALA A 687 -37.37 -17.18 2.31
CA ALA A 687 -38.65 -16.77 2.88
C ALA A 687 -39.78 -16.65 1.83
N ALA A 688 -39.49 -16.12 0.64
CA ALA A 688 -40.47 -15.87 -0.40
C ALA A 688 -40.84 -17.12 -1.23
N ASN A 689 -39.95 -18.13 -1.26
CA ASN A 689 -40.15 -19.38 -1.98
C ASN A 689 -40.28 -20.54 -0.99
N GLY A 690 -41.47 -20.71 -0.39
CA GLY A 690 -41.72 -21.70 0.66
C GLY A 690 -41.31 -23.13 0.27
N GLY A 691 -40.15 -23.58 0.76
CA GLY A 691 -39.60 -24.91 0.49
C GLY A 691 -38.38 -25.22 1.36
N ASN A 692 -38.55 -26.20 2.27
CA ASN A 692 -37.57 -26.70 3.24
C ASN A 692 -36.92 -25.67 4.18
N GLY A 693 -37.34 -25.69 5.45
CA GLY A 693 -36.59 -25.05 6.53
C GLY A 693 -35.35 -25.85 6.93
N TYR A 694 -34.24 -25.15 7.17
CA TYR A 694 -33.09 -25.71 7.88
C TYR A 694 -33.36 -25.68 9.39
N TYR A 695 -33.30 -26.83 10.05
CA TYR A 695 -33.45 -26.93 11.50
C TYR A 695 -32.18 -26.43 12.20
N TYR A 696 -32.30 -25.34 12.97
CA TYR A 696 -31.27 -24.95 13.93
C TYR A 696 -31.14 -26.03 15.01
N CYS A 697 -29.93 -26.55 15.19
CA CYS A 697 -29.60 -27.44 16.30
C CYS A 697 -29.12 -26.62 17.50
N ASN A 698 -30.05 -25.95 18.18
CA ASN A 698 -29.77 -25.41 19.51
C ASN A 698 -29.69 -26.57 20.51
N GLY A 699 -28.53 -26.71 21.15
CA GLY A 699 -28.44 -27.37 22.44
C GLY A 699 -29.08 -26.51 23.54
N ASP A 700 -29.29 -27.13 24.70
CA ASP A 700 -29.69 -26.52 25.98
C ASP A 700 -31.15 -26.03 26.14
N GLU A 701 -32.07 -26.98 26.39
CA GLU A 701 -33.01 -26.85 27.52
C GLU A 701 -33.41 -28.24 28.08
N TYR A 702 -33.86 -28.31 29.34
CA TYR A 702 -33.72 -29.51 30.19
C TYR A 702 -35.05 -30.12 30.69
N GLY A 703 -35.11 -31.46 30.79
CA GLY A 703 -35.93 -32.19 31.78
C GLY A 703 -37.05 -33.11 31.26
N GLY A 704 -37.21 -34.32 31.84
CA GLY A 704 -38.34 -35.19 31.49
C GLY A 704 -38.50 -36.58 32.16
N GLY A 705 -37.42 -37.27 32.56
CA GLY A 705 -37.47 -38.47 33.42
C GLY A 705 -37.77 -39.85 32.78
N ALA A 706 -37.89 -40.86 33.67
CA ALA A 706 -38.06 -42.31 33.46
C ALA A 706 -36.80 -43.15 33.12
N ASP A 707 -36.60 -44.24 33.88
CA ASP A 707 -35.43 -45.13 33.83
C ASP A 707 -35.51 -46.24 32.74
N SER A 708 -34.36 -46.66 32.18
CA SER A 708 -34.00 -48.11 32.10
C SER A 708 -32.56 -48.40 31.57
N ALA A 709 -31.75 -48.95 32.48
CA ALA A 709 -30.55 -49.81 32.36
C ALA A 709 -29.83 -50.13 31.01
N ALA A 710 -28.48 -50.05 31.10
CA ALA A 710 -27.44 -50.79 30.35
C ALA A 710 -27.15 -50.37 28.88
N ALA A 711 -25.94 -50.51 28.34
CA ALA A 711 -24.69 -51.09 28.85
C ALA A 711 -23.45 -50.22 28.49
N ALA A 712 -22.27 -50.53 29.04
CA ALA A 712 -21.09 -49.64 29.03
C ALA A 712 -20.12 -49.81 27.84
N GLY A 713 -19.46 -48.70 27.51
CA GLY A 713 -18.20 -48.58 26.77
C GLY A 713 -17.48 -47.34 27.30
N GLU A 714 -16.14 -47.33 27.36
CA GLU A 714 -15.35 -46.29 28.05
C GLU A 714 -14.86 -45.22 27.06
N ASP A 715 -15.20 -43.96 27.31
CA ASP A 715 -14.69 -42.77 26.60
C ASP A 715 -13.90 -41.87 27.56
N GLU A 716 -12.83 -41.22 27.06
CA GLU A 716 -11.94 -40.40 27.90
C GLU A 716 -12.50 -39.01 28.22
N GLN A 717 -12.42 -38.62 29.50
CA GLN A 717 -13.11 -37.46 30.05
C GLN A 717 -12.31 -36.15 29.89
N TRP A 718 -12.73 -35.30 28.95
CA TRP A 718 -12.16 -33.94 28.78
C TRP A 718 -12.91 -32.91 29.64
N THR A 719 -12.16 -32.18 30.47
CA THR A 719 -12.73 -31.18 31.41
C THR A 719 -12.69 -29.78 30.79
N TYR A 720 -13.86 -29.17 30.61
CA TYR A 720 -13.99 -27.78 30.14
C TYR A 720 -14.12 -26.83 31.34
N CYS A 721 -13.14 -25.94 31.53
CA CYS A 721 -13.25 -24.84 32.48
C CYS A 721 -13.89 -23.62 31.79
N PHE A 722 -15.19 -23.43 31.97
CA PHE A 722 -15.81 -22.12 31.77
C PHE A 722 -15.41 -21.19 32.93
N GLY A 723 -15.12 -19.92 32.62
CA GLY A 723 -14.87 -18.90 33.64
C GLY A 723 -16.12 -18.07 33.88
N ASP A 724 -16.75 -18.24 35.03
CA ASP A 724 -17.95 -17.49 35.41
C ASP A 724 -17.68 -15.99 35.59
N GLU A 725 -18.51 -15.16 34.95
CA GLU A 725 -18.41 -13.69 35.01
C GLU A 725 -19.30 -13.10 36.12
N GLN A 726 -18.99 -13.41 37.39
CA GLN A 726 -19.63 -12.78 38.55
C GLN A 726 -18.68 -12.52 39.73
N ASP A 727 -18.06 -11.33 39.77
CA ASP A 727 -18.06 -10.45 40.97
C ASP A 727 -17.28 -9.12 40.78
N VAL A 728 -17.99 -8.00 40.54
CA VAL A 728 -17.69 -6.66 41.13
C VAL A 728 -18.95 -5.77 41.04
N LYS A 729 -19.61 -5.46 42.16
CA LYS A 729 -20.47 -4.26 42.31
C LYS A 729 -20.38 -3.68 43.72
N LYS A 730 -20.38 -2.33 43.82
CA LYS A 730 -20.03 -1.49 45.00
C LYS A 730 -18.51 -1.47 45.25
N GLN A 731 -17.87 -0.37 45.68
CA GLN A 731 -18.29 1.01 45.99
C GLN A 731 -17.07 1.92 45.69
N ASP A 732 -17.13 3.25 45.50
CA ASP A 732 -17.92 4.30 46.16
C ASP A 732 -18.29 5.48 45.23
N LYS A 733 -19.12 6.42 45.71
CA LYS A 733 -19.66 7.55 44.92
C LYS A 733 -19.77 8.86 45.72
N TYR A 734 -18.64 9.50 46.05
CA TYR A 734 -18.64 10.84 46.70
C TYR A 734 -17.44 11.73 46.32
N LEU A 735 -17.55 12.49 45.22
CA LEU A 735 -17.40 13.96 45.24
C LEU A 735 -17.82 14.60 43.88
N LEU A 736 -19.07 15.07 43.78
CA LEU A 736 -19.51 15.89 42.65
C LEU A 736 -20.49 16.99 43.10
N HIS A 737 -20.06 17.85 44.02
CA HIS A 737 -20.79 19.07 44.35
C HIS A 737 -19.90 20.22 44.83
N PHE A 738 -18.98 20.69 43.98
CA PHE A 738 -18.57 22.10 44.00
C PHE A 738 -18.08 22.58 42.63
N MET A 739 -18.34 23.86 42.32
CA MET A 739 -17.80 24.62 41.18
C MET A 739 -18.20 24.20 39.75
N MET A 740 -19.51 24.18 39.48
CA MET A 740 -20.03 24.49 38.13
C MET A 740 -20.23 26.01 38.00
N GLU A 741 -19.15 26.78 37.80
CA GLU A 741 -19.27 28.19 37.36
C GLU A 741 -18.01 28.75 36.65
N LYS A 742 -17.86 28.45 35.34
CA LYS A 742 -17.65 29.45 34.27
C LYS A 742 -17.40 28.81 32.90
N VAL A 743 -18.13 29.30 31.90
CA VAL A 743 -17.87 29.02 30.48
C VAL A 743 -16.76 29.96 29.99
N GLY A 744 -15.80 29.44 29.20
CA GLY A 744 -14.72 30.24 28.61
C GLY A 744 -13.66 29.38 27.90
N THR A 745 -13.83 29.14 26.60
CA THR A 745 -12.89 28.37 25.77
C THR A 745 -11.66 29.18 25.35
N GLU A 746 -10.67 29.24 26.24
CA GLU A 746 -9.34 29.79 25.99
C GLU A 746 -8.24 28.79 26.40
N LEU A 747 -7.73 28.00 25.45
CA LEU A 747 -6.48 27.26 25.63
C LEU A 747 -5.31 28.23 25.39
N ARG A 748 -4.78 28.79 26.49
CA ARG A 748 -3.49 29.49 26.47
C ARG A 748 -2.38 28.44 26.43
N LYS A 749 -1.64 28.35 25.32
CA LYS A 749 -0.46 27.49 25.21
C LYS A 749 0.77 28.34 24.88
N LEU A 750 1.90 27.97 25.47
CA LEU A 750 3.20 28.60 25.25
C LEU A 750 3.89 27.92 24.05
N ILE A 751 4.65 28.67 23.25
CA ILE A 751 5.50 28.10 22.20
C ILE A 751 6.91 27.90 22.73
N THR A 752 7.54 26.78 22.36
CA THR A 752 8.98 26.55 22.57
C THR A 752 9.62 26.00 21.31
N TRP A 753 10.92 26.24 21.16
CA TRP A 753 11.76 25.86 20.01
C TRP A 753 12.82 24.83 20.42
N LEU A 754 13.53 24.27 19.44
CA LEU A 754 14.44 23.15 19.60
C LEU A 754 15.74 23.28 18.75
N ASP A 755 16.58 24.29 19.01
CA ASP A 755 18.03 23.99 19.11
C ASP A 755 18.40 23.90 20.60
N ASN A 756 18.25 22.70 21.16
CA ASN A 756 19.14 22.28 22.23
C ASN A 756 19.98 21.13 21.68
N PRO A 757 21.32 21.27 21.53
CA PRO A 757 22.15 20.28 20.84
C PRO A 757 22.21 18.90 21.52
N ASP A 758 21.75 18.79 22.77
CA ASP A 758 21.62 17.53 23.50
C ASP A 758 20.25 16.83 23.32
N THR A 759 19.25 17.46 22.68
CA THR A 759 18.00 16.80 22.25
C THR A 759 18.00 16.55 20.75
N GLY A 760 18.09 15.28 20.35
CA GLY A 760 18.16 14.89 18.94
C GLY A 760 16.93 15.36 18.15
N ALA A 761 17.15 16.26 17.19
CA ALA A 761 16.09 16.95 16.47
C ALA A 761 15.07 16.02 15.78
N MET A 762 13.84 16.50 15.65
CA MET A 762 12.79 15.98 14.76
C MET A 762 12.83 16.75 13.42
N PRO A 763 13.68 16.41 12.44
CA PRO A 763 13.77 17.13 11.15
C PRO A 763 12.54 16.91 10.24
N GLN A 764 11.45 16.35 10.78
CA GLN A 764 10.22 16.03 10.07
C GLN A 764 9.19 17.16 10.16
N ILE A 765 9.15 17.90 11.29
CA ILE A 765 8.15 18.95 11.53
C ILE A 765 8.26 20.11 10.52
N GLU A 766 9.49 20.47 10.12
CA GLU A 766 9.79 21.52 9.15
C GLU A 766 9.23 21.26 7.73
N ASN A 767 8.86 20.01 7.39
CA ASN A 767 8.49 19.63 6.02
C ASN A 767 6.98 19.67 5.73
N GLY A 768 6.16 20.16 6.67
CA GLY A 768 4.70 20.25 6.55
C GLY A 768 4.11 21.32 7.47
N ASP A 769 2.78 21.31 7.63
CA ASP A 769 2.00 22.26 8.45
C ASP A 769 1.57 21.70 9.81
N LYS A 770 2.13 20.57 10.24
CA LYS A 770 1.60 19.77 11.35
C LYS A 770 2.30 20.11 12.66
N ILE A 771 1.53 20.50 13.68
CA ILE A 771 2.05 20.86 15.02
C ILE A 771 2.06 19.66 15.98
N ILE A 772 2.89 19.71 17.02
CA ILE A 772 2.87 18.75 18.12
C ILE A 772 2.19 19.39 19.33
N MET A 773 1.22 18.69 19.92
CA MET A 773 0.40 19.14 21.05
C MET A 773 0.58 18.24 22.28
N PRO A 774 0.13 18.65 23.48
CA PRO A 774 0.27 17.84 24.69
C PRO A 774 -0.86 16.81 24.84
N PRO A 775 -0.68 15.74 25.62
CA PRO A 775 -1.69 14.70 25.85
C PRO A 775 -3.06 15.23 26.30
N SER A 776 -3.11 16.23 27.21
CA SER A 776 -4.38 16.82 27.67
C SER A 776 -5.20 17.49 26.56
N ALA A 777 -4.57 17.82 25.43
CA ALA A 777 -5.30 18.28 24.25
C ALA A 777 -6.05 17.11 23.58
N LEU A 778 -5.46 15.92 23.49
CA LEU A 778 -6.11 14.74 22.93
C LEU A 778 -7.33 14.32 23.75
N ASP A 779 -7.17 14.19 25.08
CA ASP A 779 -8.28 13.85 25.99
C ASP A 779 -9.48 14.80 25.82
N ARG A 780 -9.18 16.10 25.69
CA ARG A 780 -10.18 17.14 25.52
C ARG A 780 -10.82 17.12 24.13
N LEU A 781 -10.08 16.83 23.07
CA LEU A 781 -10.61 16.70 21.71
C LEU A 781 -11.46 15.44 21.56
N ALA A 782 -11.05 14.32 22.17
CA ALA A 782 -11.82 13.09 22.25
C ALA A 782 -13.17 13.31 22.96
N SER A 783 -13.19 14.05 24.08
CA SER A 783 -14.45 14.42 24.76
C SER A 783 -15.41 15.26 23.89
N LEU A 784 -14.88 15.95 22.87
CA LEU A 784 -15.63 16.80 21.94
C LEU A 784 -16.09 16.08 20.66
N HIS A 785 -15.78 14.79 20.50
CA HIS A 785 -16.19 13.97 19.34
C HIS A 785 -15.82 14.62 17.99
N ILE A 786 -14.57 15.06 17.87
CA ILE A 786 -14.07 15.78 16.68
C ILE A 786 -13.60 14.79 15.62
N ASP A 787 -14.24 14.85 14.45
CA ASP A 787 -13.92 14.03 13.28
C ASP A 787 -12.49 14.23 12.77
N TYR A 788 -11.96 13.20 12.10
CA TYR A 788 -10.69 13.28 11.39
C TYR A 788 -10.92 13.82 9.95
N PRO A 789 -10.02 14.64 9.38
CA PRO A 789 -8.75 15.13 9.95
C PRO A 789 -8.93 16.26 10.96
N MET A 790 -8.19 16.16 12.08
CA MET A 790 -8.17 17.20 13.11
C MET A 790 -7.38 18.43 12.65
N LEU A 791 -8.09 19.49 12.25
CA LEU A 791 -7.54 20.78 11.81
C LEU A 791 -7.76 21.88 12.86
N PHE A 792 -6.85 22.86 12.89
CA PHE A 792 -6.84 23.93 13.89
C PHE A 792 -6.50 25.31 13.30
N GLU A 793 -7.24 26.33 13.73
CA GLU A 793 -6.90 27.75 13.66
C GLU A 793 -5.85 28.07 14.74
N LEU A 794 -4.72 28.63 14.32
CA LEU A 794 -3.71 29.23 15.18
C LEU A 794 -3.80 30.74 15.08
N ARG A 795 -4.04 31.43 16.21
CA ARG A 795 -4.08 32.90 16.26
C ARG A 795 -3.06 33.45 17.23
N ASN A 796 -2.20 34.34 16.73
CA ASN A 796 -1.41 35.24 17.56
C ASN A 796 -2.34 36.37 18.07
N ALA A 797 -2.50 36.47 19.38
CA ALA A 797 -3.39 37.45 20.01
C ALA A 797 -2.81 38.88 20.03
N ALA A 798 -1.50 39.05 19.82
CA ALA A 798 -0.82 40.34 19.83
C ALA A 798 -0.71 40.99 18.44
N THR A 799 -0.61 40.19 17.37
CA THR A 799 -0.46 40.68 15.98
C THR A 799 -1.71 40.47 15.13
N GLU A 800 -2.74 39.81 15.68
CA GLU A 800 -3.96 39.35 15.00
C GLU A 800 -3.73 38.43 13.78
N ARG A 801 -2.50 37.97 13.56
CA ARG A 801 -2.19 36.95 12.54
C ARG A 801 -2.90 35.64 12.85
N VAL A 802 -3.43 35.03 11.80
CA VAL A 802 -4.08 33.72 11.81
C VAL A 802 -3.46 32.85 10.71
N SER A 803 -3.15 31.61 11.05
CA SER A 803 -2.73 30.53 10.15
C SER A 803 -3.45 29.24 10.57
N HIS A 804 -3.32 28.18 9.79
CA HIS A 804 -3.98 26.90 10.04
C HIS A 804 -2.97 25.75 10.00
N CYS A 805 -3.28 24.69 10.74
CA CYS A 805 -2.41 23.53 10.88
C CYS A 805 -3.21 22.23 11.04
N GLY A 806 -2.60 21.11 10.66
CA GLY A 806 -2.94 19.79 11.21
C GLY A 806 -2.20 19.52 12.52
N VAL A 807 -2.53 18.40 13.18
CA VAL A 807 -1.71 17.84 14.28
C VAL A 807 -0.85 16.69 13.75
N LEU A 808 0.39 16.59 14.24
CA LEU A 808 1.30 15.49 13.97
C LEU A 808 1.19 14.40 15.05
N GLU A 809 1.45 14.79 16.30
CA GLU A 809 1.47 13.91 17.48
C GLU A 809 1.01 14.67 18.73
N PHE A 810 0.56 13.93 19.74
CA PHE A 810 0.12 14.46 21.04
C PHE A 810 1.14 14.21 22.17
N ILE A 811 2.42 14.51 21.91
CA ILE A 811 3.56 14.21 22.81
C ILE A 811 4.26 15.44 23.44
N ALA A 812 3.73 16.65 23.28
CA ALA A 812 4.36 17.85 23.86
C ALA A 812 4.20 17.94 25.39
N GLU A 813 5.06 18.73 26.04
CA GLU A 813 4.92 19.05 27.47
C GLU A 813 3.62 19.81 27.76
N GLU A 814 3.03 19.58 28.93
CA GLU A 814 1.73 20.17 29.28
C GLU A 814 1.77 21.71 29.31
N GLY A 815 0.88 22.31 28.50
CA GLY A 815 0.85 23.76 28.27
C GLY A 815 1.73 24.26 27.12
N MET A 816 2.62 23.44 26.56
CA MET A 816 3.45 23.77 25.39
C MET A 816 2.78 23.36 24.07
N ILE A 817 3.23 23.94 22.94
CA ILE A 817 3.18 23.30 21.61
C ILE A 817 4.50 23.53 20.84
N TYR A 818 4.81 22.61 19.94
CA TYR A 818 5.89 22.76 18.96
C TYR A 818 5.29 22.92 17.56
N MET A 819 5.83 23.84 16.75
CA MET A 819 5.36 24.13 15.39
C MET A 819 6.55 24.42 14.45
N PRO A 820 6.37 24.37 13.12
CA PRO A 820 7.42 24.71 12.15
C PRO A 820 7.89 26.16 12.29
N TYR A 821 9.17 26.42 12.06
CA TYR A 821 9.76 27.77 12.14
C TYR A 821 9.10 28.75 11.16
N TRP A 822 8.84 28.32 9.93
CA TRP A 822 8.15 29.13 8.92
C TRP A 822 6.72 29.55 9.36
N MET A 823 6.06 28.72 10.18
CA MET A 823 4.73 29.01 10.73
C MET A 823 4.81 30.02 11.88
N MET A 824 5.88 29.99 12.70
CA MET A 824 6.18 31.04 13.67
C MET A 824 6.45 32.39 12.98
N GLU A 825 7.18 32.40 11.85
CA GLU A 825 7.43 33.61 11.06
C GLU A 825 6.13 34.21 10.49
N ASN A 826 5.25 33.40 9.88
CA ASN A 826 3.95 33.86 9.36
C ASN A 826 3.03 34.44 10.46
N LEU A 827 3.03 33.81 11.64
CA LEU A 827 2.25 34.26 12.80
C LEU A 827 2.93 35.40 13.58
N LEU A 828 4.17 35.76 13.26
CA LEU A 828 5.01 36.72 13.99
C LEU A 828 5.13 36.37 15.48
N LEU A 829 5.51 35.13 15.79
CA LEU A 829 5.66 34.58 17.14
C LEU A 829 7.13 34.29 17.47
N GLN A 830 7.52 34.51 18.72
CA GLN A 830 8.82 34.15 19.29
C GLN A 830 8.68 32.98 20.28
N GLU A 831 9.83 32.48 20.73
CA GLU A 831 9.90 31.50 21.81
C GLU A 831 9.36 32.10 23.12
N GLY A 832 8.50 31.34 23.80
CA GLY A 832 7.79 31.80 24.99
C GLY A 832 6.51 32.58 24.72
N ASP A 833 6.15 32.89 23.46
CA ASP A 833 4.89 33.56 23.16
C ASP A 833 3.67 32.66 23.37
N ILE A 834 2.53 33.28 23.67
CA ILE A 834 1.25 32.59 23.86
C ILE A 834 0.45 32.62 22.55
N VAL A 835 0.12 31.43 22.04
CA VAL A 835 -0.75 31.25 20.87
C VAL A 835 -2.10 30.67 21.29
N ARG A 836 -3.17 31.13 20.63
CA ARG A 836 -4.51 30.55 20.76
C ARG A 836 -4.66 29.45 19.73
N VAL A 837 -4.96 28.23 20.20
CA VAL A 837 -5.33 27.09 19.35
C VAL A 837 -6.83 26.85 19.44
N LYS A 838 -7.50 26.69 18.29
CA LYS A 838 -8.95 26.45 18.18
C LYS A 838 -9.21 25.42 17.07
N ASN A 839 -9.90 24.33 17.37
CA ASN A 839 -10.32 23.38 16.34
C ASN A 839 -11.31 24.01 15.36
N MET A 840 -11.20 23.68 14.08
CA MET A 840 -12.07 24.18 13.01
C MET A 840 -12.10 23.21 11.83
N THR A 841 -13.29 22.96 11.27
CA THR A 841 -13.46 22.30 9.98
C THR A 841 -13.19 23.29 8.84
N LEU A 842 -12.27 22.97 7.93
CA LEU A 842 -12.00 23.75 6.71
C LEU A 842 -12.65 23.10 5.48
N PRO A 843 -13.12 23.88 4.49
CA PRO A 843 -13.64 23.32 3.24
C PRO A 843 -12.50 22.70 2.41
N LYS A 844 -12.81 21.62 1.69
CA LYS A 844 -11.90 21.03 0.68
C LYS A 844 -11.58 22.07 -0.41
N GLY A 845 -10.29 22.26 -0.69
CA GLY A 845 -9.77 23.33 -1.55
C GLY A 845 -9.80 22.99 -3.03
N THR A 846 -10.48 23.81 -3.83
CA THR A 846 -10.66 23.58 -5.28
C THR A 846 -9.66 24.33 -6.15
N TYR A 847 -9.01 25.38 -5.61
CA TYR A 847 -8.01 26.18 -6.31
C TYR A 847 -7.05 26.87 -5.34
N VAL A 848 -5.77 26.96 -5.71
CA VAL A 848 -4.73 27.75 -5.04
C VAL A 848 -3.84 28.48 -6.05
N LYS A 849 -3.43 29.70 -5.72
CA LYS A 849 -2.45 30.49 -6.46
C LYS A 849 -1.17 30.68 -5.64
N LEU A 850 -0.03 30.33 -6.23
CA LEU A 850 1.28 30.31 -5.55
C LEU A 850 2.27 31.30 -6.18
N GLN A 851 3.12 31.92 -5.37
CA GLN A 851 4.17 32.84 -5.84
C GLN A 851 5.55 32.48 -5.25
N PRO A 852 6.48 31.92 -6.04
CA PRO A 852 7.84 31.64 -5.58
C PRO A 852 8.61 32.93 -5.25
N HIS A 853 9.47 32.90 -4.24
CA HIS A 853 10.31 34.06 -3.90
C HIS A 853 11.46 34.29 -4.90
N THR A 854 11.93 33.24 -5.58
CA THR A 854 13.14 33.28 -6.42
C THR A 854 13.00 32.54 -7.75
N LYS A 855 13.72 33.00 -8.78
CA LYS A 855 13.83 32.32 -10.10
C LYS A 855 14.45 30.93 -10.00
N ASP A 856 15.38 30.71 -9.05
CA ASP A 856 16.01 29.41 -8.78
C ASP A 856 15.00 28.26 -8.60
N PHE A 857 13.74 28.56 -8.23
CA PHE A 857 12.67 27.57 -8.12
C PHE A 857 12.30 26.95 -9.48
N LEU A 858 12.37 27.73 -10.56
CA LEU A 858 12.00 27.29 -11.92
C LEU A 858 12.99 26.28 -12.53
N ASP A 859 14.23 26.24 -12.02
CA ASP A 859 15.31 25.36 -12.50
C ASP A 859 15.36 24.00 -11.75
N ILE A 860 14.42 23.75 -10.83
CA ILE A 860 14.29 22.48 -10.09
C ILE A 860 14.20 21.30 -11.07
N SER A 861 15.20 20.40 -10.99
CA SER A 861 15.46 19.34 -11.97
C SER A 861 15.47 17.94 -11.32
N ASN A 862 14.66 16.99 -11.81
CA ASN A 862 14.49 15.65 -11.25
C ASN A 862 15.43 14.61 -11.93
N PRO A 863 16.36 13.95 -11.20
CA PRO A 863 17.30 13.00 -11.77
C PRO A 863 16.68 11.73 -12.38
N LYS A 864 15.54 11.21 -11.85
CA LYS A 864 14.86 10.04 -12.41
C LYS A 864 14.28 10.35 -13.78
N ALA A 865 13.57 11.47 -13.91
CA ALA A 865 12.97 11.92 -15.18
C ALA A 865 14.03 12.09 -16.29
N ILE A 866 15.17 12.70 -15.97
CA ILE A 866 16.29 12.89 -16.92
C ILE A 866 16.87 11.53 -17.39
N ARG A 867 16.89 10.50 -16.54
CA ARG A 867 17.43 9.17 -16.89
C ARG A 867 16.50 8.40 -17.83
N THR A 868 15.18 8.54 -17.69
CA THR A 868 14.19 7.98 -18.63
C THR A 868 14.18 8.76 -19.94
N LEU A 869 14.07 10.09 -19.88
CA LEU A 869 13.92 10.94 -21.05
C LEU A 869 15.19 11.02 -21.91
N LYS A 870 16.39 10.73 -21.39
CA LYS A 870 17.60 10.57 -22.23
C LYS A 870 17.55 9.43 -23.25
N LYS A 871 16.54 8.55 -23.21
CA LYS A 871 16.24 7.56 -24.27
C LYS A 871 15.34 8.10 -25.40
N MET A 872 14.76 9.29 -25.25
CA MET A 872 13.84 9.91 -26.22
C MET A 872 14.33 11.30 -26.60
N SER A 873 14.58 11.55 -27.89
CA SER A 873 15.21 12.78 -28.38
C SER A 873 14.25 13.99 -28.38
N VAL A 874 13.89 14.49 -27.20
CA VAL A 874 12.92 15.57 -26.98
C VAL A 874 13.62 16.90 -26.64
N ASN A 875 13.13 18.01 -27.19
CA ASN A 875 13.73 19.34 -27.03
C ASN A 875 13.54 19.95 -25.63
N ASN A 876 14.59 20.62 -25.13
CA ASN A 876 14.67 21.18 -23.76
C ASN A 876 13.49 22.05 -23.31
N LYS A 877 12.80 22.77 -24.20
CA LYS A 877 11.65 23.61 -23.83
C LYS A 877 10.46 22.83 -23.26
N GLN A 878 10.34 21.54 -23.58
CA GLN A 878 9.28 20.67 -23.06
C GLN A 878 9.68 19.96 -21.75
N LEU A 879 10.97 20.03 -21.39
CA LEU A 879 11.54 19.37 -20.21
C LEU A 879 11.16 20.07 -18.90
N MET A 880 10.98 21.40 -18.91
CA MET A 880 10.52 22.17 -17.74
C MET A 880 9.09 21.80 -17.29
N PHE A 881 8.22 21.43 -18.23
CA PHE A 881 6.78 21.25 -18.00
C PHE A 881 6.42 20.03 -17.12
N LEU A 882 7.36 19.11 -16.91
CA LEU A 882 7.14 17.81 -16.26
C LEU A 882 7.74 17.68 -14.86
N ILE A 883 8.60 18.63 -14.44
CA ILE A 883 9.40 18.46 -13.22
C ILE A 883 8.81 19.21 -12.04
N LEU A 884 8.50 20.50 -12.22
CA LEU A 884 7.97 21.39 -11.17
C LEU A 884 6.75 20.79 -10.43
N PRO A 885 5.75 20.20 -11.11
CA PRO A 885 4.59 19.62 -10.44
C PRO A 885 4.96 18.51 -9.45
N SER A 886 5.84 17.58 -9.86
CA SER A 886 6.22 16.43 -9.01
C SER A 886 6.90 16.82 -7.70
N CYS A 887 7.70 17.89 -7.70
CA CYS A 887 8.35 18.39 -6.49
C CYS A 887 7.35 19.08 -5.56
N LEU A 888 6.42 19.86 -6.11
CA LEU A 888 5.41 20.56 -5.34
C LEU A 888 4.38 19.59 -4.76
N GLU A 889 3.91 18.63 -5.55
CA GLU A 889 2.98 17.57 -5.11
C GLU A 889 3.58 16.75 -3.95
N THR A 890 4.82 16.27 -4.10
CA THR A 890 5.55 15.54 -3.04
C THR A 890 5.67 16.35 -1.75
N THR A 891 5.74 17.69 -1.85
CA THR A 891 5.84 18.57 -0.67
C THR A 891 4.47 18.84 -0.07
N LEU A 892 3.47 19.17 -0.88
CA LEU A 892 2.12 19.50 -0.42
C LEU A 892 1.37 18.29 0.17
N ARG A 893 1.75 17.05 -0.17
CA ARG A 893 1.28 15.83 0.53
C ARG A 893 1.61 15.80 2.04
N ASN A 894 2.55 16.63 2.51
CA ASN A 894 2.84 16.80 3.94
C ASN A 894 2.01 17.90 4.62
N PHE A 895 1.27 18.71 3.85
CA PHE A 895 0.45 19.82 4.33
C PHE A 895 -1.02 19.38 4.42
N SER A 896 -1.68 19.78 5.49
CA SER A 896 -3.07 19.43 5.83
C SER A 896 -4.04 20.50 5.32
N CYS A 897 -3.56 21.75 5.30
CA CYS A 897 -4.30 22.93 4.88
C CYS A 897 -3.37 24.02 4.30
N LEU A 898 -3.96 24.99 3.61
CA LEU A 898 -3.29 26.16 3.05
C LEU A 898 -4.09 27.43 3.40
N THR A 899 -3.41 28.49 3.85
CA THR A 899 -4.01 29.79 4.19
C THR A 899 -3.49 30.88 3.25
N THR A 900 -4.39 31.68 2.68
CA THR A 900 -4.04 32.86 1.89
C THR A 900 -3.31 33.90 2.76
N GLY A 901 -2.11 34.32 2.33
CA GLY A 901 -1.26 35.28 3.04
C GLY A 901 -0.13 34.68 3.89
N ASP A 902 0.00 33.35 3.88
CA ASP A 902 1.14 32.62 4.48
C ASP A 902 2.24 32.33 3.44
N SER A 903 3.49 32.37 3.90
CA SER A 903 4.68 31.93 3.15
C SER A 903 5.03 30.49 3.57
N ILE A 904 5.03 29.53 2.66
CA ILE A 904 5.40 28.14 2.95
C ILE A 904 6.82 27.82 2.47
N MET A 905 7.48 26.88 3.14
CA MET A 905 8.83 26.43 2.81
C MET A 905 8.82 25.08 2.09
N VAL A 906 9.58 24.99 0.99
CA VAL A 906 9.83 23.78 0.20
C VAL A 906 11.32 23.44 0.27
N ALA A 907 11.67 22.25 0.76
CA ALA A 907 13.05 21.78 0.84
C ALA A 907 13.39 20.86 -0.34
N TYR A 908 14.36 21.25 -1.19
CA TYR A 908 14.80 20.45 -2.34
C TYR A 908 16.31 20.54 -2.56
N ASN A 909 16.98 19.40 -2.76
CA ASN A 909 18.45 19.30 -2.97
C ASN A 909 19.28 20.13 -1.96
N ASN A 910 18.92 20.08 -0.68
CA ASN A 910 19.51 20.85 0.43
C ASN A 910 19.42 22.39 0.31
N LYS A 911 18.60 22.92 -0.61
CA LYS A 911 18.14 24.32 -0.61
C LYS A 911 16.75 24.42 0.03
N LYS A 912 16.52 25.50 0.79
CA LYS A 912 15.18 25.96 1.19
C LYS A 912 14.67 26.95 0.13
N TYR A 913 13.45 26.73 -0.36
CA TYR A 913 12.72 27.62 -1.27
C TYR A 913 11.46 28.11 -0.55
N TYR A 914 11.09 29.37 -0.73
CA TYR A 914 9.90 29.96 -0.12
C TYR A 914 8.87 30.34 -1.19
N ILE A 915 7.59 30.12 -0.88
CA ILE A 915 6.46 30.32 -1.79
C ILE A 915 5.30 30.96 -1.02
N ASP A 916 4.78 32.07 -1.50
CA ASP A 916 3.60 32.73 -0.92
C ASP A 916 2.30 32.11 -1.46
N ILE A 917 1.33 31.91 -0.58
CA ILE A 917 -0.04 31.51 -0.94
C ILE A 917 -0.85 32.79 -1.18
N ILE A 918 -1.06 33.13 -2.45
CA ILE A 918 -1.66 34.41 -2.87
C ILE A 918 -3.20 34.37 -2.87
N GLU A 919 -3.79 33.21 -3.14
CA GLU A 919 -5.24 33.03 -3.25
C GLU A 919 -5.61 31.56 -3.01
N THR A 920 -6.68 31.30 -2.25
CA THR A 920 -7.26 29.96 -2.04
C THR A 920 -8.78 30.00 -2.25
N LYS A 921 -9.38 28.91 -2.73
CA LYS A 921 -10.84 28.78 -2.92
C LYS A 921 -11.33 27.41 -2.44
N PRO A 922 -12.52 27.32 -1.81
CA PRO A 922 -13.57 28.35 -1.74
C PRO A 922 -13.43 29.37 -0.60
N SER A 923 -12.41 29.26 0.24
CA SER A 923 -12.19 30.10 1.44
C SER A 923 -10.73 30.59 1.51
N ASN A 924 -10.47 31.62 2.31
CA ASN A 924 -9.12 32.12 2.63
C ASN A 924 -8.26 31.08 3.37
N ALA A 925 -8.86 30.01 3.89
CA ALA A 925 -8.19 28.82 4.37
C ALA A 925 -8.93 27.58 3.89
N ILE A 926 -8.18 26.60 3.39
CA ILE A 926 -8.69 25.38 2.75
C ILE A 926 -7.97 24.14 3.30
N SER A 927 -8.66 23.01 3.39
CA SER A 927 -7.97 21.71 3.51
C SER A 927 -7.58 21.20 2.12
N ILE A 928 -6.42 20.55 2.03
CA ILE A 928 -5.92 19.90 0.81
C ILE A 928 -5.76 18.38 0.97
N ILE A 929 -6.27 17.83 2.08
CA ILE A 929 -6.35 16.38 2.30
C ILE A 929 -7.39 15.80 1.33
N GLU A 930 -7.03 14.73 0.61
CA GLU A 930 -7.92 13.99 -0.30
C GLU A 930 -8.73 14.92 -1.24
N THR A 931 -8.07 15.89 -1.87
CA THR A 931 -8.74 16.90 -2.68
C THR A 931 -7.94 17.26 -3.94
N ASP A 932 -8.55 17.06 -5.10
CA ASP A 932 -8.03 17.58 -6.37
C ASP A 932 -8.16 19.12 -6.39
N CYS A 933 -7.03 19.82 -6.33
CA CYS A 933 -6.96 21.28 -6.23
C CYS A 933 -6.27 21.88 -7.45
N GLU A 934 -6.91 22.84 -8.13
CA GLU A 934 -6.28 23.57 -9.25
C GLU A 934 -5.11 24.43 -8.74
N VAL A 935 -3.96 24.39 -9.44
CA VAL A 935 -2.79 25.23 -9.12
C VAL A 935 -2.49 26.20 -10.24
N ASP A 936 -2.31 27.46 -9.87
CA ASP A 936 -1.82 28.55 -10.72
C ASP A 936 -0.59 29.24 -10.10
N PHE A 937 0.27 29.84 -10.93
CA PHE A 937 1.55 30.43 -10.50
C PHE A 937 1.65 31.91 -10.89
N ALA A 938 1.98 32.75 -9.91
CA ALA A 938 2.39 34.14 -10.15
C ALA A 938 3.91 34.22 -10.48
N PRO A 939 4.37 35.27 -11.18
CA PRO A 939 5.80 35.49 -11.44
C PRO A 939 6.61 35.60 -10.14
N PRO A 940 7.84 35.05 -10.06
CA PRO A 940 8.64 35.12 -8.85
C PRO A 940 8.94 36.57 -8.39
N LEU A 941 9.11 36.78 -7.08
CA LEU A 941 9.32 38.13 -6.51
C LEU A 941 10.59 38.84 -7.01
N ASP A 942 11.62 38.08 -7.42
CA ASP A 942 12.85 38.57 -8.07
C ASP A 942 12.72 38.75 -9.60
N TYR A 943 11.52 38.55 -10.18
CA TYR A 943 11.26 38.75 -11.60
C TYR A 943 11.17 40.24 -11.98
N LYS A 944 12.32 40.78 -12.41
CA LYS A 944 12.38 42.01 -13.22
C LYS A 944 12.12 41.69 -14.70
N GLU A 945 11.13 42.34 -15.28
CA GLU A 945 10.82 42.29 -16.72
C GLU A 945 11.90 43.06 -17.52
N PRO A 946 12.38 42.54 -18.67
CA PRO A 946 13.35 43.25 -19.50
C PRO A 946 12.70 44.42 -20.26
N GLU A 947 13.33 45.60 -20.24
CA GLU A 947 12.86 46.77 -20.99
C GLU A 947 12.81 46.51 -22.50
N LYS A 948 11.72 46.93 -23.14
CA LYS A 948 11.53 46.76 -24.60
C LYS A 948 12.45 47.74 -25.36
N PRO A 949 13.22 47.28 -26.37
CA PRO A 949 14.03 48.16 -27.19
C PRO A 949 13.21 49.27 -27.86
N VAL A 950 13.64 50.52 -27.72
CA VAL A 950 13.02 51.67 -28.39
C VAL A 950 13.29 51.59 -29.89
N ALA A 951 12.24 51.67 -30.71
CA ALA A 951 12.35 51.60 -32.16
C ALA A 951 13.07 52.84 -32.74
N THR A 952 14.19 52.63 -33.43
CA THR A 952 14.94 53.69 -34.11
C THR A 952 14.28 54.12 -35.42
N VAL A 953 13.89 55.38 -35.53
CA VAL A 953 13.31 55.97 -36.75
C VAL A 953 14.42 56.49 -37.68
N PRO A 954 14.35 56.27 -39.02
CA PRO A 954 15.34 56.78 -39.97
C PRO A 954 15.41 58.32 -40.07
N SER A 955 16.55 58.84 -40.54
CA SER A 955 16.95 60.24 -40.44
C SER A 955 16.35 61.22 -41.46
N GLY A 956 16.05 62.45 -41.03
CA GLY A 956 15.77 63.61 -41.88
C GLY A 956 16.47 64.91 -41.40
N LYS A 957 17.03 65.68 -42.34
CA LYS A 957 17.65 67.02 -42.17
C LYS A 957 16.55 68.11 -42.12
N ALA A 958 16.67 69.36 -41.64
CA ALA A 958 17.52 70.16 -40.71
C ALA A 958 16.79 71.55 -40.55
N LEU A 959 17.26 72.73 -40.09
CA LEU A 959 18.51 73.32 -39.57
C LEU A 959 18.17 74.68 -38.86
N ALA A 960 19.10 75.27 -38.08
CA ALA A 960 19.17 76.72 -37.72
C ALA A 960 18.07 77.34 -36.79
N THR A 961 18.19 78.58 -36.27
CA THR A 961 19.04 79.11 -35.16
C THR A 961 18.63 80.55 -34.75
N GLY A 962 18.70 80.93 -33.46
CA GLY A 962 18.52 82.33 -32.93
C GLY A 962 17.14 82.58 -32.26
N ALA A 963 16.98 83.08 -31.02
CA ALA A 963 17.49 84.26 -30.27
C ALA A 963 16.66 85.56 -30.46
N GLY A 964 16.25 86.34 -29.45
CA GLY A 964 16.26 86.14 -27.97
C GLY A 964 16.16 87.46 -27.15
N ARG A 965 15.71 87.37 -25.86
CA ARG A 965 15.67 88.45 -24.81
C ARG A 965 14.63 89.59 -25.03
N ARG A 966 14.25 90.46 -24.06
CA ARG A 966 14.72 90.78 -22.67
C ARG A 966 13.53 91.24 -21.76
N LEU A 967 13.67 91.85 -20.54
CA LEU A 967 14.19 93.22 -20.35
C LEU A 967 14.79 93.64 -18.97
N ASP A 968 14.66 92.91 -17.86
CA ASP A 968 15.16 93.31 -16.53
C ASP A 968 16.03 92.22 -15.83
N GLY A 969 16.84 92.51 -14.82
CA GLY A 969 17.19 93.81 -14.21
C GLY A 969 18.59 93.80 -13.55
N LYS A 970 18.78 92.95 -12.53
CA LYS A 970 20.08 92.54 -11.91
C LYS A 970 19.91 91.26 -11.06
N PRO A 971 20.99 90.54 -10.65
CA PRO A 971 20.89 89.13 -10.23
C PRO A 971 21.32 88.78 -8.78
N LEU A 972 20.84 87.64 -8.27
CA LEU A 972 21.44 86.78 -7.21
C LEU A 972 21.27 85.31 -7.65
N LYS A 973 22.21 84.35 -7.47
CA LYS A 973 23.03 83.87 -6.32
C LYS A 973 22.33 82.85 -5.41
N TYR A 974 23.13 82.00 -4.74
CA TYR A 974 22.80 80.59 -4.43
C TYR A 974 23.09 80.22 -2.96
N GLN A 975 22.11 79.58 -2.29
CA GLN A 975 22.16 78.87 -0.97
C GLN A 975 22.49 79.67 0.33
N PRO A 976 22.17 79.16 1.56
CA PRO A 976 21.10 78.23 1.99
C PRO A 976 20.19 78.77 3.17
N PRO A 977 19.87 78.10 4.34
CA PRO A 977 18.51 77.94 4.94
C PRO A 977 18.35 78.66 6.34
N PRO A 978 17.53 78.28 7.38
CA PRO A 978 16.47 77.23 7.59
C PRO A 978 15.18 77.64 8.43
N VAL A 979 14.35 76.66 8.87
CA VAL A 979 13.25 76.64 9.91
C VAL A 979 11.99 77.52 9.68
N SER A 980 10.72 77.15 9.96
CA SER A 980 10.03 76.78 11.24
C SER A 980 8.47 76.81 11.04
N SER A 981 7.55 76.55 12.00
CA SER A 981 7.35 75.44 12.99
C SER A 981 6.01 75.60 13.77
N SER A 982 5.27 74.52 14.09
CA SER A 982 4.34 74.37 15.27
C SER A 982 3.52 73.05 15.18
N GLY A 983 3.06 72.39 16.26
CA GLY A 983 3.48 72.51 17.67
C GLY A 983 2.56 71.88 18.75
N SER A 984 2.79 70.62 19.17
CA SER A 984 2.24 69.96 20.40
C SER A 984 0.70 69.69 20.44
N LYS A 985 0.10 68.89 21.36
CA LYS A 985 0.56 68.14 22.56
C LYS A 985 -0.35 66.91 22.88
N GLU A 986 -0.12 66.22 24.01
CA GLU A 986 -0.75 64.96 24.46
C GLU A 986 -2.13 65.11 25.18
N LYS A 987 -3.01 64.08 25.12
CA LYS A 987 -3.65 63.32 26.24
C LYS A 987 -5.09 62.79 26.00
N GLN A 988 -5.34 61.62 26.60
CA GLN A 988 -6.63 60.93 26.88
C GLN A 988 -7.54 61.67 27.89
N PRO A 989 -8.78 61.20 28.22
CA PRO A 989 -9.56 60.06 27.67
C PRO A 989 -10.88 60.57 27.00
N SER A 990 -12.16 60.16 27.19
CA SER A 990 -12.85 59.15 28.05
C SER A 990 -14.32 58.86 27.63
N VAL A 991 -14.76 57.59 27.71
CA VAL A 991 -16.14 57.01 27.86
C VAL A 991 -17.34 57.55 27.04
N ALA A 992 -18.16 56.64 26.49
CA ALA A 992 -19.57 56.37 26.92
C ALA A 992 -20.54 55.85 25.84
N ASN A 993 -21.12 54.67 26.10
CA ASN A 993 -22.50 54.18 25.88
C ASN A 993 -23.41 54.75 24.77
N GLY A 994 -24.09 53.81 24.09
CA GLY A 994 -25.41 54.01 23.46
C GLY A 994 -25.42 53.77 21.95
N GLY A 995 -26.27 52.91 21.37
CA GLY A 995 -27.19 51.94 21.98
C GLY A 995 -28.48 51.79 21.17
N GLY A 996 -28.69 50.61 20.58
CA GLY A 996 -29.84 50.34 19.69
C GLY A 996 -29.65 50.84 18.25
N GLN A 997 -30.38 50.33 17.26
CA GLN A 997 -31.34 49.21 17.30
C GLN A 997 -31.43 48.47 15.94
N SER A 998 -31.74 47.18 16.04
CA SER A 998 -32.63 46.38 15.16
C SER A 998 -33.52 47.14 14.16
N SER A 999 -33.94 46.61 13.00
CA SER A 999 -33.77 45.27 12.38
C SER A 999 -34.56 45.18 11.06
N ALA A 1000 -34.25 44.18 10.20
CA ALA A 1000 -35.08 43.71 9.06
C ALA A 1000 -35.30 44.77 7.93
N GLY A 1001 -35.50 44.44 6.65
CA GLY A 1001 -36.39 43.44 6.05
C GLY A 1001 -37.70 44.15 5.64
N SER A 1002 -38.28 43.98 4.45
CA SER A 1002 -38.00 43.06 3.34
C SER A 1002 -38.69 43.53 2.03
N SER A 1003 -38.40 42.88 0.89
CA SER A 1003 -39.23 42.65 -0.33
C SER A 1003 -40.36 43.67 -0.71
N SER A 1004 -40.55 44.10 -1.96
CA SER A 1004 -40.83 43.26 -3.15
C SER A 1004 -41.18 44.13 -4.39
N GLN A 1005 -41.61 43.50 -5.51
CA GLN A 1005 -42.19 44.07 -6.76
C GLN A 1005 -41.18 44.65 -7.79
N GLY A 1006 -41.32 44.46 -9.11
CA GLY A 1006 -42.19 43.52 -9.86
C GLY A 1006 -42.44 43.90 -11.33
N SER A 1007 -42.43 42.91 -12.26
CA SER A 1007 -42.76 42.99 -13.72
C SER A 1007 -41.74 43.74 -14.62
N THR A 1008 -41.64 43.59 -15.96
CA THR A 1008 -42.53 43.04 -17.02
C THR A 1008 -41.80 42.11 -18.06
N ARG A 1009 -42.46 41.75 -19.19
CA ARG A 1009 -42.23 40.60 -20.12
C ARG A 1009 -41.49 40.92 -21.44
N GLN A 1010 -40.97 39.84 -22.09
CA GLN A 1010 -40.78 39.60 -23.55
C GLN A 1010 -39.73 40.49 -24.30
N THR A 1011 -39.13 40.13 -25.46
CA THR A 1011 -39.43 39.18 -26.57
C THR A 1011 -38.17 38.37 -27.07
N GLN A 1012 -38.33 37.56 -28.15
CA GLN A 1012 -37.26 36.82 -28.88
C GLN A 1012 -36.83 37.55 -30.18
N GLY A 1013 -35.67 37.25 -30.80
CA GLY A 1013 -35.45 37.59 -32.24
C GLY A 1013 -34.02 37.66 -32.83
N LYS A 1014 -33.56 36.54 -33.40
CA LYS A 1014 -32.37 36.20 -34.25
C LYS A 1014 -32.06 37.13 -35.48
N LEU A 1015 -30.87 36.93 -36.13
CA LEU A 1015 -30.45 37.27 -37.54
C LEU A 1015 -29.93 38.72 -37.83
N VAL A 1016 -29.07 39.06 -38.82
CA VAL A 1016 -28.05 38.37 -39.68
C VAL A 1016 -27.11 39.39 -40.40
N PHE A 1017 -25.92 38.96 -40.90
CA PHE A 1017 -25.17 39.34 -42.15
C PHE A 1017 -23.69 38.85 -42.00
N GLY A 1018 -22.89 38.41 -42.99
CA GLY A 1018 -23.00 38.25 -44.47
C GLY A 1018 -21.97 39.12 -45.25
N SER A 1019 -21.23 38.71 -46.30
CA SER A 1019 -20.86 37.39 -46.86
C SER A 1019 -19.89 37.49 -48.09
N ASN A 1020 -18.67 36.93 -48.01
CA ASN A 1020 -17.86 36.29 -49.09
C ASN A 1020 -17.32 37.12 -50.32
N VAL A 1021 -16.56 36.46 -51.23
CA VAL A 1021 -16.09 36.85 -52.61
C VAL A 1021 -14.78 37.71 -52.67
N ASN A 1022 -13.70 37.46 -53.47
CA ASN A 1022 -13.41 36.50 -54.57
C ASN A 1022 -11.89 36.18 -54.86
N ARG A 1023 -11.61 34.93 -55.33
CA ARG A 1023 -10.71 34.47 -56.45
C ARG A 1023 -9.21 34.86 -56.66
N THR A 1024 -8.40 33.79 -56.75
CA THR A 1024 -7.44 33.35 -57.83
C THR A 1024 -5.93 33.71 -57.93
N LYS A 1025 -5.15 32.62 -58.17
CA LYS A 1025 -4.02 32.40 -59.13
C LYS A 1025 -2.53 32.51 -58.70
N ASP A 1026 -1.94 31.32 -58.52
CA ASP A 1026 -0.61 30.83 -58.99
C ASP A 1026 -0.22 31.26 -60.45
N PRO A 1027 1.06 31.13 -60.93
CA PRO A 1027 1.97 29.98 -60.66
C PRO A 1027 3.52 30.15 -60.75
N GLN A 1028 4.26 29.03 -60.53
CA GLN A 1028 5.65 28.71 -60.98
C GLN A 1028 6.82 29.47 -60.29
N LYS A 1029 8.03 28.92 -60.06
CA LYS A 1029 8.75 27.78 -60.71
C LYS A 1029 9.93 27.25 -59.86
N GLU A 1030 10.26 25.95 -59.95
CA GLU A 1030 11.56 25.35 -59.58
C GLU A 1030 12.57 25.45 -60.76
N PRO A 1031 13.93 25.42 -60.61
CA PRO A 1031 14.69 24.17 -60.28
C PRO A 1031 16.10 24.23 -59.60
N ALA A 1032 16.35 23.27 -58.70
CA ALA A 1032 17.53 22.36 -58.61
C ALA A 1032 18.99 22.78 -58.26
N LYS A 1033 19.66 21.83 -57.56
CA LYS A 1033 21.12 21.53 -57.37
C LYS A 1033 21.99 22.29 -56.34
N GLU A 1034 22.27 21.59 -55.22
CA GLU A 1034 23.60 21.09 -54.73
C GLU A 1034 24.94 21.79 -55.05
N PRO A 1035 26.02 21.63 -54.22
CA PRO A 1035 26.12 21.08 -52.85
C PRO A 1035 27.07 21.82 -51.85
N LYS A 1036 27.13 21.34 -50.59
CA LYS A 1036 28.22 21.48 -49.56
C LYS A 1036 28.79 22.87 -49.19
N GLN A 1037 28.66 23.27 -47.92
CA GLN A 1037 29.78 23.34 -46.94
C GLN A 1037 29.31 23.74 -45.52
N GLU A 1038 30.10 23.41 -44.50
CA GLU A 1038 29.87 23.72 -43.08
C GLU A 1038 30.33 25.14 -42.70
N GLN A 1039 29.66 25.81 -41.76
CA GLN A 1039 30.20 26.94 -40.97
C GLN A 1039 29.41 27.13 -39.63
N PRO A 1040 29.90 27.93 -38.66
CA PRO A 1040 29.73 27.67 -37.21
C PRO A 1040 28.52 28.37 -36.54
N PRO A 1041 28.22 28.14 -35.24
CA PRO A 1041 26.88 28.36 -34.70
C PRO A 1041 26.52 29.84 -34.46
N LYS A 1042 25.26 30.18 -34.72
CA LYS A 1042 24.66 31.45 -34.31
C LYS A 1042 24.22 31.39 -32.85
N LYS A 1043 24.32 32.52 -32.14
CA LYS A 1043 23.63 32.74 -30.87
C LYS A 1043 22.12 32.80 -31.11
N GLU A 1044 21.34 32.10 -30.28
CA GLU A 1044 19.91 32.37 -30.14
C GLU A 1044 19.65 33.30 -28.95
N GLU A 1045 18.67 34.19 -29.09
CA GLU A 1045 18.19 35.05 -28.01
C GLU A 1045 17.07 34.33 -27.21
N PRO A 1046 17.11 34.33 -25.87
CA PRO A 1046 16.03 33.77 -25.06
C PRO A 1046 14.84 34.73 -25.02
N LYS A 1047 13.95 34.68 -26.02
CA LYS A 1047 12.64 35.33 -25.94
C LYS A 1047 11.72 34.59 -24.98
N PHE A 1048 11.64 35.07 -23.74
CA PHE A 1048 10.61 34.72 -22.78
C PHE A 1048 9.23 35.21 -23.27
N GLN A 1049 8.20 34.39 -23.07
CA GLN A 1049 6.81 34.81 -23.08
C GLN A 1049 6.24 34.55 -21.68
N PRO A 1050 5.41 35.46 -21.13
CA PRO A 1050 4.75 35.21 -19.84
C PRO A 1050 3.79 34.02 -19.93
N PHE A 1051 3.61 33.31 -18.83
CA PHE A 1051 2.70 32.15 -18.75
C PHE A 1051 1.26 32.56 -19.09
N SER A 1052 0.74 32.04 -20.21
CA SER A 1052 -0.64 32.24 -20.65
C SER A 1052 -1.46 30.96 -20.50
N GLY A 1053 -2.09 30.81 -19.33
CA GLY A 1053 -3.35 30.07 -19.19
C GLY A 1053 -3.37 28.59 -19.60
N LYS A 1054 -2.56 27.75 -18.96
CA LYS A 1054 -2.93 26.34 -18.76
C LYS A 1054 -2.96 26.04 -17.27
N LYS A 1055 -4.14 25.69 -16.77
CA LYS A 1055 -4.38 25.25 -15.40
C LYS A 1055 -3.70 23.90 -15.18
N TYR A 1056 -3.19 23.68 -13.97
CA TYR A 1056 -2.81 22.37 -13.47
C TYR A 1056 -3.82 21.95 -12.40
N SER A 1057 -3.98 20.65 -12.14
CA SER A 1057 -4.53 20.19 -10.87
C SER A 1057 -3.50 19.34 -10.16
N LEU A 1058 -3.42 19.51 -8.84
CA LEU A 1058 -2.94 18.46 -7.96
C LEU A 1058 -3.96 17.31 -8.03
N LYS A 1059 -3.48 16.09 -7.83
CA LYS A 1059 -4.31 14.94 -7.53
C LYS A 1059 -4.17 14.60 -6.04
N GLY A 1060 -5.27 14.12 -5.45
CA GLY A 1060 -5.26 13.47 -4.13
C GLY A 1060 -4.16 12.42 -3.98
#